data_AF-A0A366D304-F1
#
_entry.id   AF-A0A366D304-F1
#
_cell.length_a   1.000
_cell.length_b   1.000
_cell.length_c   1.000
_cell.angle_alpha   90.00
_cell.angle_beta   90.00
_cell.angle_gamma   90.00
#
_symmetry.space_group_name_H-M   'P 1'
#
loop_
_entity.id
_entity.type
_entity.pdbx_description
1 polymer ?
#
loop_
_entity_poly.entity_id
_entity_poly.type
_entity_poly.pdbx_seq_one_letter_code
_entity_poly.pdbx_strand_id
1 'polypeptide(L)'
;MSTPVRIPADVDRQDRLIGPFTARQLAVLAVTALLLYLAWTATREVIAPAAFLAGAVPLGTAVAVLILTTRDGLSGDRLLLAAVRQRLRPSRLVAAPEGIATAPRWLTRAAGRGKKPLVPQPLSAKALQLPEAVTSANGVGVVDLGPDGLAVVAAAGTVNLALRTPEEQDALVSQLGGWLHTLRQPVQILLRSTRLDLTGQLQSLWRSVGEMSPELAAAAHGHADHLAGLAAGEDLMHRQVLLVWREPLDLPATSDRLGGPTPAAMLGWLVAGRRRARRELSAAARRAAEARLLRRVHEAADLLAPMGVTVTPLDDAQATAVVTGACNPGSLVPSSADIAGPHTVITTDGPDTETSTDIELADDIDAHPHRRGSLRRRRRQIAGAAAGFGPDSLAIGTRHLEVGTGWVATLAVTGYPREVTAGWLAPLLSHPGRLDVALHIDPVDPVTAASRLRRQLARLESTRFHDASYGRRTDPLVEVAAEDAAELSSRVARAEARLFRIGLYLTVHARSEAELADEVAAVRALAASLLVDTCHLSYRTTQGWVSTLPLGLDLVKVRRTFDTNALAAAFPFSSPQLPVGDPARAASPEGVLYGRDAASGLVFVDRFGPEAHNHNAVVLGRSGAGKSYLVKTDILRSLYRGIEQVIIDPEDEYRALTEAVGGTYIHLGAPGIRLNPFDLEVHTRPDGRRTAPSDALNRRKLFCHTVIRVLLGDQTAAQRATLDTAVTATYASAGITEDPATWTRPAPTLGVLCEQLAALGSAVADDLAASLAPFVGEGAFAGLLDGPTTVSPDAAMVAYSLRELPDELKTIGTLLVLDATWRRVANPANRRPRMVTVDEAWLIMRQTAGAEFLFRAAKSFRKYWAGLTVATQDCADVLGTELGKAIVSNAATQILLHQAPQAIDEVATAFKLSDGERQFLLSAARGQGLIALDGTDRAVFASMASVEEHALVTTDPSELADTADAEESGLDITEPAPFTPIVTDDNADVDTGLADEDGDGDVYVDVQAA
;
A
#
# COMPACT_ATOMS: atom_id res chain seq x y z
N MET A 1 -16.77 6.74 -18.07
CA MET A 1 -17.69 6.69 -19.22
C MET A 1 -18.58 7.88 -19.11
N SER A 2 -18.41 8.84 -20.03
CA SER A 2 -19.33 9.97 -20.15
C SER A 2 -20.74 9.49 -20.54
N THR A 3 -20.85 8.26 -21.07
CA THR A 3 -22.10 7.56 -21.32
C THR A 3 -22.35 6.47 -20.27
N PRO A 4 -23.54 6.44 -19.62
CA PRO A 4 -23.87 5.40 -18.66
C PRO A 4 -23.96 4.02 -19.33
N VAL A 5 -23.43 3.00 -18.67
CA VAL A 5 -23.53 1.59 -19.08
C VAL A 5 -24.71 0.94 -18.37
N ARG A 6 -25.53 0.21 -19.13
CA ARG A 6 -26.69 -0.48 -18.56
C ARG A 6 -26.31 -1.84 -17.99
N ILE A 7 -26.73 -2.09 -16.76
CA ILE A 7 -26.71 -3.43 -16.17
C ILE A 7 -27.98 -4.17 -16.64
N PRO A 8 -27.85 -5.26 -17.44
CA PRO A 8 -29.00 -5.93 -18.02
C PRO A 8 -29.90 -6.52 -16.94
N ALA A 9 -31.21 -6.62 -17.18
CA ALA A 9 -32.18 -7.24 -16.27
C ALA A 9 -31.77 -8.67 -15.84
N ASP A 10 -32.22 -9.13 -14.67
CA ASP A 10 -31.76 -10.41 -14.09
C ASP A 10 -32.22 -11.62 -14.88
N VAL A 11 -31.32 -12.10 -15.74
CA VAL A 11 -31.46 -13.28 -16.61
C VAL A 11 -31.60 -14.57 -15.79
N ASP A 12 -31.03 -14.63 -14.58
CA ASP A 12 -31.01 -15.85 -13.75
C ASP A 12 -32.12 -15.88 -12.68
N ARG A 13 -33.04 -14.90 -12.67
CA ARG A 13 -34.15 -14.86 -11.70
C ARG A 13 -35.02 -16.12 -11.83
N GLN A 14 -35.17 -16.85 -10.73
CA GLN A 14 -35.89 -18.13 -10.72
C GLN A 14 -37.33 -18.00 -11.24
N ASP A 15 -37.69 -18.90 -12.16
CA ASP A 15 -39.00 -18.96 -12.81
C ASP A 15 -40.14 -19.06 -11.80
N ARG A 16 -41.17 -18.21 -11.99
CA ARG A 16 -42.50 -18.39 -11.39
C ARG A 16 -43.35 -19.16 -12.40
N LEU A 17 -43.74 -20.39 -12.05
CA LEU A 17 -44.46 -21.29 -12.96
C LEU A 17 -45.98 -21.11 -12.85
N ILE A 18 -46.50 -21.01 -11.63
CA ILE A 18 -47.95 -20.89 -11.37
C ILE A 18 -48.14 -19.81 -10.30
N GLY A 19 -48.76 -18.69 -10.68
CA GLY A 19 -48.95 -17.54 -9.79
C GLY A 19 -47.62 -17.01 -9.24
N PRO A 20 -47.47 -16.81 -7.92
CA PRO A 20 -46.21 -16.33 -7.32
C PRO A 20 -45.15 -17.44 -7.13
N PHE A 21 -45.47 -18.72 -7.41
CA PHE A 21 -44.66 -19.85 -6.96
C PHE A 21 -43.62 -20.31 -7.98
N THR A 22 -42.39 -20.56 -7.53
CA THR A 22 -41.34 -21.20 -8.34
C THR A 22 -41.49 -22.73 -8.39
N ALA A 23 -40.83 -23.38 -9.35
CA ALA A 23 -40.84 -24.85 -9.48
C ALA A 23 -40.49 -25.57 -8.17
N ARG A 24 -39.50 -25.02 -7.44
CA ARG A 24 -39.10 -25.54 -6.14
C ARG A 24 -40.18 -25.34 -5.09
N GLN A 25 -40.80 -24.16 -5.05
CA GLN A 25 -41.86 -23.86 -4.10
C GLN A 25 -43.08 -24.78 -4.33
N LEU A 26 -43.43 -25.02 -5.59
CA LEU A 26 -44.46 -25.99 -5.98
C LEU A 26 -44.10 -27.41 -5.56
N ALA A 27 -42.83 -27.83 -5.71
CA ALA A 27 -42.39 -29.14 -5.26
C ALA A 27 -42.52 -29.31 -3.73
N VAL A 28 -42.16 -28.29 -2.95
CA VAL A 28 -42.32 -28.34 -1.48
C VAL A 28 -43.81 -28.39 -1.10
N LEU A 29 -44.66 -27.61 -1.77
CA LEU A 29 -46.11 -27.65 -1.55
C LEU A 29 -46.70 -29.02 -1.93
N ALA A 30 -46.28 -29.62 -3.05
CA ALA A 30 -46.72 -30.93 -3.49
C ALA A 30 -46.29 -32.05 -2.53
N VAL A 31 -45.04 -32.02 -2.04
CA VAL A 31 -44.55 -32.95 -1.01
C VAL A 31 -45.33 -32.77 0.29
N THR A 32 -45.62 -31.53 0.69
CA THR A 32 -46.40 -31.25 1.91
C THR A 32 -47.84 -31.79 1.77
N ALA A 33 -48.47 -31.58 0.61
CA ALA A 33 -49.79 -32.13 0.30
C ALA A 33 -49.79 -33.67 0.32
N LEU A 34 -48.75 -34.30 -0.23
CA LEU A 34 -48.59 -35.76 -0.20
C LEU A 34 -48.42 -36.29 1.23
N LEU A 35 -47.61 -35.62 2.06
CA LEU A 35 -47.42 -36.00 3.47
C LEU A 35 -48.71 -35.86 4.27
N LEU A 36 -49.45 -34.77 4.08
CA LEU A 36 -50.77 -34.56 4.69
C LEU A 36 -51.77 -35.64 4.23
N TYR A 37 -51.75 -36.01 2.95
CA TYR A 37 -52.59 -37.08 2.42
C TYR A 37 -52.24 -38.45 3.02
N LEU A 38 -50.95 -38.79 3.13
CA LEU A 38 -50.51 -40.04 3.76
C LEU A 38 -50.81 -40.08 5.27
N ALA A 39 -50.68 -38.94 5.96
CA ALA A 39 -51.07 -38.82 7.36
C ALA A 39 -52.58 -39.01 7.53
N TRP A 40 -53.39 -38.45 6.62
CA TRP A 40 -54.84 -38.67 6.60
C TRP A 40 -55.18 -40.14 6.38
N THR A 41 -54.60 -40.81 5.38
CA THR A 41 -54.90 -42.21 5.09
C THR A 41 -54.53 -43.14 6.24
N ALA A 42 -53.47 -42.82 6.99
CA ALA A 42 -53.06 -43.57 8.18
C ALA A 42 -53.93 -43.30 9.43
N THR A 43 -54.57 -42.13 9.52
CA THR A 43 -55.31 -41.70 10.73
C THR A 43 -56.82 -41.63 10.57
N ARG A 44 -57.35 -41.79 9.36
CA ARG A 44 -58.78 -41.67 9.03
C ARG A 44 -59.71 -42.61 9.80
N GLU A 45 -59.20 -43.72 10.33
CA GLU A 45 -59.98 -44.68 11.13
C GLU A 45 -60.11 -44.25 12.60
N VAL A 46 -59.27 -43.31 13.06
CA VAL A 46 -59.15 -42.89 14.47
C VAL A 46 -59.52 -41.42 14.67
N ILE A 47 -59.28 -40.57 13.67
CA ILE A 47 -59.46 -39.11 13.75
C ILE A 47 -60.59 -38.68 12.82
N ALA A 48 -61.55 -37.91 13.36
CA ALA A 48 -62.63 -37.34 12.56
C ALA A 48 -62.07 -36.38 11.47
N PRO A 49 -62.66 -36.36 10.25
CA PRO A 49 -62.19 -35.51 9.15
C PRO A 49 -62.05 -34.03 9.52
N ALA A 50 -63.00 -33.50 10.30
CA ALA A 50 -62.98 -32.12 10.77
C ALA A 50 -61.79 -31.84 11.72
N ALA A 51 -61.47 -32.79 12.60
CA ALA A 51 -60.34 -32.67 13.53
C ALA A 51 -58.99 -32.74 12.79
N PHE A 52 -58.88 -33.60 11.76
CA PHE A 52 -57.69 -33.65 10.93
C PHE A 52 -57.51 -32.37 10.11
N LEU A 53 -58.57 -31.87 9.46
CA LEU A 53 -58.54 -30.61 8.71
C LEU A 53 -58.18 -29.41 9.59
N ALA A 54 -58.68 -29.38 10.83
CA ALA A 54 -58.34 -28.34 11.80
C ALA A 54 -56.83 -28.27 12.11
N GLY A 55 -56.10 -29.38 12.02
CA GLY A 55 -54.64 -29.42 12.15
C GLY A 55 -53.89 -29.24 10.81
N ALA A 56 -54.42 -29.79 9.73
CA ALA A 56 -53.78 -29.79 8.41
C ALA A 56 -53.80 -28.40 7.75
N VAL A 57 -54.89 -27.65 7.87
CA VAL A 57 -55.02 -26.31 7.26
C VAL A 57 -53.99 -25.33 7.83
N PRO A 58 -53.84 -25.15 9.17
CA PRO A 58 -52.79 -24.30 9.72
C PRO A 58 -51.38 -24.71 9.32
N LEU A 59 -51.09 -26.02 9.24
CA LEU A 59 -49.79 -26.52 8.81
C LEU A 59 -49.52 -26.19 7.34
N GLY A 60 -50.50 -26.40 6.46
CA GLY A 60 -50.41 -26.05 5.04
C GLY A 60 -50.22 -24.55 4.84
N THR A 61 -50.98 -23.71 5.56
CA THR A 61 -50.84 -22.26 5.54
C THR A 61 -49.46 -21.82 6.04
N ALA A 62 -48.97 -22.38 7.15
CA ALA A 62 -47.64 -22.07 7.70
C ALA A 62 -46.52 -22.41 6.70
N VAL A 63 -46.60 -23.56 6.03
CA VAL A 63 -45.64 -23.94 4.98
C VAL A 63 -45.73 -23.01 3.77
N ALA A 64 -46.94 -22.65 3.34
CA ALA A 64 -47.13 -21.70 2.24
C ALA A 64 -46.54 -20.32 2.58
N VAL A 65 -46.81 -19.79 3.77
CA VAL A 65 -46.23 -18.53 4.27
C VAL A 65 -44.71 -18.63 4.33
N LEU A 66 -44.15 -19.69 4.91
CA LEU A 66 -42.70 -19.89 5.02
C LEU A 66 -42.01 -19.86 3.66
N ILE A 67 -42.61 -20.47 2.64
CA ILE A 67 -42.05 -20.54 1.30
C ILE A 67 -42.18 -19.22 0.54
N LEU A 68 -43.27 -18.47 0.77
CA LEU A 68 -43.53 -17.17 0.15
C LEU A 68 -42.73 -16.04 0.79
N THR A 69 -42.43 -16.13 2.09
CA THR A 69 -41.60 -15.14 2.78
C THR A 69 -40.16 -15.20 2.28
N THR A 70 -39.64 -14.06 1.83
CA THR A 70 -38.22 -13.87 1.52
C THR A 70 -37.60 -12.94 2.55
N ARG A 71 -36.51 -13.37 3.17
CA ARG A 71 -35.74 -12.57 4.11
C ARG A 71 -34.27 -12.83 3.86
N ASP A 72 -33.46 -11.77 3.87
CA ASP A 72 -32.00 -11.86 3.74
C ASP A 72 -31.57 -12.63 2.47
N GLY A 73 -32.26 -12.36 1.34
CA GLY A 73 -32.02 -13.00 0.03
C GLY A 73 -32.41 -14.48 -0.07
N LEU A 74 -32.99 -15.07 0.98
CA LEU A 74 -33.41 -16.47 1.03
C LEU A 74 -34.92 -16.60 1.22
N SER A 75 -35.49 -17.68 0.67
CA SER A 75 -36.83 -18.13 1.02
C SER A 75 -36.84 -18.65 2.47
N GLY A 76 -37.94 -18.46 3.20
CA GLY A 76 -38.03 -18.77 4.63
C GLY A 76 -37.69 -20.22 4.96
N ASP A 77 -37.95 -21.17 4.05
CA ASP A 77 -37.56 -22.58 4.21
C ASP A 77 -36.03 -22.78 4.22
N ARG A 78 -35.29 -22.03 3.40
CA ARG A 78 -33.83 -22.07 3.36
C ARG A 78 -33.24 -21.39 4.59
N LEU A 79 -33.83 -20.28 5.02
CA LEU A 79 -33.43 -19.58 6.22
C LEU A 79 -33.65 -20.46 7.47
N LEU A 80 -34.79 -21.15 7.57
CA LEU A 80 -35.08 -22.09 8.64
C LEU A 80 -34.07 -23.25 8.66
N LEU A 81 -33.77 -23.81 7.50
CA LEU A 81 -32.79 -24.90 7.39
C LEU A 81 -31.37 -24.43 7.76
N ALA A 82 -30.98 -23.21 7.39
CA ALA A 82 -29.72 -22.61 7.83
C ALA A 82 -29.70 -22.39 9.35
N ALA A 83 -30.79 -21.89 9.93
CA ALA A 83 -30.93 -21.71 11.37
C ALA A 83 -30.86 -23.03 12.15
N VAL A 84 -31.54 -24.09 11.67
CA VAL A 84 -31.45 -25.43 12.26
C VAL A 84 -30.03 -25.97 12.16
N ARG A 85 -29.38 -25.84 11.00
CA ARG A 85 -27.98 -26.27 10.83
C ARG A 85 -27.02 -25.54 11.76
N GLN A 86 -27.18 -24.23 11.94
CA GLN A 86 -26.35 -23.46 12.88
C GLN A 86 -26.61 -23.90 14.32
N ARG A 87 -27.86 -24.09 14.72
CA ARG A 87 -28.21 -24.55 16.08
C ARG A 87 -27.65 -25.93 16.42
N LEU A 88 -27.49 -26.79 15.41
CA LEU A 88 -26.88 -28.11 15.56
C LEU A 88 -25.34 -28.10 15.49
N ARG A 89 -24.74 -27.03 14.96
CA ARG A 89 -23.29 -26.87 14.89
C ARG A 89 -22.76 -26.22 16.18
N PRO A 90 -21.53 -26.56 16.60
CA PRO A 90 -20.88 -25.85 17.69
C PRO A 90 -20.72 -24.37 17.33
N SER A 91 -21.10 -23.49 18.27
CA SER A 91 -21.04 -22.04 18.07
C SER A 91 -19.74 -21.40 18.54
N ARG A 92 -18.89 -22.13 19.29
CA ARG A 92 -17.59 -21.65 19.77
C ARG A 92 -16.51 -22.65 19.41
N LEU A 93 -15.58 -22.22 18.55
CA LEU A 93 -14.44 -22.99 18.08
C LEU A 93 -13.15 -22.31 18.55
N VAL A 94 -12.16 -23.10 18.97
CA VAL A 94 -10.87 -22.58 19.45
C VAL A 94 -9.74 -23.39 18.81
N ALA A 95 -8.65 -22.71 18.43
CA ALA A 95 -7.42 -23.35 18.01
C ALA A 95 -6.77 -24.01 19.25
N ALA A 96 -6.80 -25.33 19.31
CA ALA A 96 -6.26 -26.10 20.44
C ALA A 96 -5.40 -27.26 19.91
N PRO A 97 -4.17 -26.98 19.44
CA PRO A 97 -3.27 -28.00 18.91
C PRO A 97 -2.94 -29.10 19.93
N GLU A 98 -2.85 -28.74 21.21
CA GLU A 98 -2.58 -29.68 22.31
C GLU A 98 -3.87 -30.28 22.95
N GLY A 99 -5.05 -29.93 22.42
CA GLY A 99 -6.34 -30.29 22.97
C GLY A 99 -6.89 -29.26 23.98
N ILE A 100 -8.21 -29.29 24.20
CA ILE A 100 -8.90 -28.32 25.06
C ILE A 100 -8.81 -28.81 26.51
N ALA A 101 -8.10 -28.08 27.37
CA ALA A 101 -8.03 -28.37 28.80
C ALA A 101 -9.42 -28.23 29.45
N THR A 102 -9.79 -29.20 30.30
CA THR A 102 -11.07 -29.15 31.02
C THR A 102 -11.03 -28.04 32.07
N ALA A 103 -12.02 -27.15 32.06
CA ALA A 103 -12.13 -26.06 33.03
C ALA A 103 -12.05 -26.60 34.49
N PRO A 104 -11.27 -25.96 35.37
CA PRO A 104 -11.16 -26.38 36.76
C PRO A 104 -12.52 -26.48 37.47
N ARG A 105 -12.67 -27.48 38.35
CA ARG A 105 -13.94 -27.77 39.05
C ARG A 105 -14.45 -26.61 39.92
N TRP A 106 -13.58 -25.71 40.37
CA TRP A 106 -13.97 -24.54 41.15
C TRP A 106 -14.64 -23.45 40.29
N LEU A 107 -14.23 -23.29 39.03
CA LEU A 107 -14.82 -22.36 38.07
C LEU A 107 -16.23 -22.84 37.64
N THR A 108 -16.40 -24.15 37.45
CA THR A 108 -17.66 -24.77 37.03
C THR A 108 -18.69 -24.92 38.15
N ARG A 109 -18.27 -24.89 39.43
CA ARG A 109 -19.18 -24.88 40.60
C ARG A 109 -19.84 -23.53 40.84
N ALA A 110 -19.18 -22.43 40.50
CA ALA A 110 -19.71 -21.06 40.63
C ALA A 110 -20.70 -20.69 39.50
N ALA A 111 -20.60 -21.35 38.34
CA ALA A 111 -21.56 -21.24 37.24
C ALA A 111 -22.86 -22.00 37.59
N GLY A 112 -23.68 -21.36 38.42
CA GLY A 112 -24.95 -21.89 38.94
C GLY A 112 -25.97 -22.27 37.86
N ARG A 113 -27.01 -22.98 38.32
CA ARG A 113 -28.17 -23.52 37.57
C ARG A 113 -28.75 -22.54 36.53
N GLY A 114 -28.21 -22.54 35.33
CA GLY A 114 -28.63 -21.78 34.15
C GLY A 114 -28.03 -22.42 32.89
N LYS A 115 -28.54 -22.07 31.70
CA LYS A 115 -28.24 -22.66 30.36
C LYS A 115 -26.91 -23.45 30.29
N LYS A 116 -26.98 -24.72 29.85
CA LYS A 116 -25.82 -25.63 29.61
C LYS A 116 -24.56 -24.84 29.22
N PRO A 117 -23.44 -24.96 29.96
CA PRO A 117 -22.21 -24.27 29.60
C PRO A 117 -21.79 -24.67 28.19
N LEU A 118 -21.58 -23.68 27.33
CA LEU A 118 -21.11 -23.88 25.96
C LEU A 118 -19.67 -24.41 26.03
N VAL A 119 -19.49 -25.69 25.73
CA VAL A 119 -18.17 -26.33 25.72
C VAL A 119 -17.44 -25.93 24.42
N PRO A 120 -16.27 -25.29 24.48
CA PRO A 120 -15.47 -24.98 23.30
C PRO A 120 -15.13 -26.27 22.53
N GLN A 121 -15.17 -26.22 21.21
CA GLN A 121 -14.76 -27.34 20.35
C GLN A 121 -13.49 -26.99 19.54
N PRO A 122 -12.66 -27.99 19.19
CA PRO A 122 -11.46 -27.72 18.42
C PRO A 122 -11.82 -27.20 17.02
N LEU A 123 -11.15 -26.15 16.59
CA LEU A 123 -11.26 -25.61 15.24
C LEU A 123 -10.61 -26.58 14.24
N SER A 124 -11.36 -26.99 13.23
CA SER A 124 -10.86 -27.84 12.15
C SER A 124 -10.87 -27.07 10.84
N ALA A 125 -9.70 -26.93 10.20
CA ALA A 125 -9.54 -26.26 8.90
C ALA A 125 -10.53 -26.81 7.86
N LYS A 126 -10.65 -28.14 7.78
CA LYS A 126 -11.59 -28.83 6.89
C LYS A 126 -13.06 -28.54 7.18
N ALA A 127 -13.44 -28.36 8.44
CA ALA A 127 -14.83 -28.06 8.80
C ALA A 127 -15.25 -26.64 8.39
N LEU A 128 -14.29 -25.72 8.39
CA LEU A 128 -14.46 -24.32 7.99
C LEU A 128 -14.05 -24.04 6.54
N GLN A 129 -13.52 -25.04 5.81
CA GLN A 129 -12.99 -24.88 4.45
C GLN A 129 -11.84 -23.86 4.36
N LEU A 130 -10.97 -23.88 5.38
CA LEU A 130 -9.73 -23.12 5.42
C LEU A 130 -8.59 -23.91 4.75
N PRO A 131 -7.51 -23.23 4.31
CA PRO A 131 -6.34 -23.86 3.70
C PRO A 131 -5.70 -24.93 4.58
N GLU A 132 -5.18 -25.97 3.95
CA GLU A 132 -4.42 -27.03 4.61
C GLU A 132 -2.92 -26.71 4.67
N ALA A 133 -2.36 -26.13 3.61
CA ALA A 133 -0.95 -25.76 3.50
C ALA A 133 -0.71 -24.71 2.39
N VAL A 134 0.45 -24.07 2.40
CA VAL A 134 1.00 -23.30 1.27
C VAL A 134 2.31 -23.96 0.87
N THR A 135 2.51 -24.18 -0.43
CA THR A 135 3.72 -24.82 -0.99
C THR A 135 4.30 -23.97 -2.11
N SER A 136 5.62 -23.90 -2.22
CA SER A 136 6.29 -23.19 -3.33
C SER A 136 6.31 -24.03 -4.62
N ALA A 137 5.91 -23.42 -5.74
CA ALA A 137 6.04 -23.98 -7.09
C ALA A 137 6.62 -22.91 -8.03
N ASN A 138 7.85 -23.12 -8.50
CA ASN A 138 8.61 -22.16 -9.31
C ASN A 138 8.70 -20.75 -8.69
N GLY A 139 8.88 -20.66 -7.36
CA GLY A 139 8.96 -19.40 -6.64
C GLY A 139 7.61 -18.75 -6.34
N VAL A 140 6.49 -19.39 -6.70
CA VAL A 140 5.13 -18.88 -6.43
C VAL A 140 4.46 -19.76 -5.37
N GLY A 141 3.81 -19.13 -4.40
CA GLY A 141 3.03 -19.78 -3.35
C GLY A 141 1.71 -20.35 -3.88
N VAL A 142 1.56 -21.67 -3.78
CA VAL A 142 0.33 -22.40 -4.11
C VAL A 142 -0.38 -22.78 -2.83
N VAL A 143 -1.60 -22.27 -2.67
CA VAL A 143 -2.49 -22.54 -1.53
C VAL A 143 -3.24 -23.86 -1.77
N ASP A 144 -3.09 -24.82 -0.86
CA ASP A 144 -3.80 -26.09 -0.88
C ASP A 144 -5.12 -25.99 -0.11
N LEU A 145 -6.24 -26.13 -0.82
CA LEU A 145 -7.60 -26.09 -0.28
C LEU A 145 -8.16 -27.51 -0.04
N GLY A 146 -7.31 -28.54 -0.07
CA GLY A 146 -7.68 -29.93 0.12
C GLY A 146 -8.67 -30.40 -0.96
N PRO A 147 -9.90 -30.85 -0.60
CA PRO A 147 -10.89 -31.32 -1.57
C PRO A 147 -11.39 -30.21 -2.51
N ASP A 148 -11.21 -28.94 -2.14
CA ASP A 148 -11.64 -27.81 -2.95
C ASP A 148 -10.60 -27.41 -4.01
N GLY A 149 -9.41 -28.02 -4.02
CA GLY A 149 -8.42 -27.86 -5.09
C GLY A 149 -7.25 -26.96 -4.71
N LEU A 150 -6.62 -26.32 -5.70
CA LEU A 150 -5.47 -25.43 -5.50
C LEU A 150 -5.85 -24.00 -5.84
N ALA A 151 -5.23 -23.03 -5.18
CA ALA A 151 -5.32 -21.63 -5.53
C ALA A 151 -3.93 -20.95 -5.58
N VAL A 152 -3.83 -19.90 -6.38
CA VAL A 152 -2.68 -18.98 -6.37
C VAL A 152 -3.22 -17.58 -6.13
N VAL A 153 -2.50 -16.83 -5.30
CA VAL A 153 -2.79 -15.44 -4.94
C VAL A 153 -1.70 -14.56 -5.56
N ALA A 154 -2.09 -13.45 -6.17
CA ALA A 154 -1.20 -12.41 -6.64
C ALA A 154 -1.65 -11.05 -6.09
N ALA A 155 -0.70 -10.19 -5.75
CA ALA A 155 -0.98 -8.79 -5.46
C ALA A 155 -1.14 -8.03 -6.78
N ALA A 156 -2.12 -7.14 -6.85
CA ALA A 156 -2.32 -6.25 -7.98
C ALA A 156 -2.06 -4.80 -7.55
N GLY A 157 -1.32 -4.07 -8.38
CA GLY A 157 -1.19 -2.62 -8.28
C GLY A 157 -2.53 -1.92 -8.53
N THR A 158 -2.55 -0.62 -8.27
CA THR A 158 -3.78 0.17 -8.33
C THR A 158 -3.57 1.44 -9.15
N VAL A 159 -4.67 1.95 -9.69
CA VAL A 159 -4.69 3.20 -10.45
C VAL A 159 -5.62 4.18 -9.75
N ASN A 160 -5.21 5.44 -9.61
CA ASN A 160 -6.08 6.48 -9.09
C ASN A 160 -7.05 6.96 -10.19
N LEU A 161 -8.17 6.25 -10.35
CA LEU A 161 -9.16 6.54 -11.40
C LEU A 161 -9.81 7.93 -11.23
N ALA A 162 -9.86 8.46 -9.99
CA ALA A 162 -10.41 9.79 -9.71
C ALA A 162 -9.56 10.93 -10.28
N LEU A 163 -8.26 10.69 -10.50
CA LEU A 163 -7.34 11.63 -11.16
C LEU A 163 -7.27 11.45 -12.69
N ARG A 164 -8.17 10.66 -13.28
CA ARG A 164 -8.26 10.46 -14.72
C ARG A 164 -9.43 11.24 -15.30
N THR A 165 -9.26 11.82 -16.48
CA THR A 165 -10.36 12.45 -17.21
C THR A 165 -11.40 11.41 -17.62
N PRO A 166 -12.66 11.80 -17.91
CA PRO A 166 -13.68 10.85 -18.35
C PRO A 166 -13.27 10.00 -19.56
N GLU A 167 -12.48 10.54 -20.48
CA GLU A 167 -11.98 9.82 -21.67
C GLU A 167 -10.89 8.80 -21.30
N GLU A 168 -9.97 9.17 -20.39
CA GLU A 168 -8.95 8.25 -19.88
C GLU A 168 -9.57 7.11 -19.07
N GLN A 169 -10.60 7.42 -18.25
CA GLN A 169 -11.37 6.41 -17.54
C GLN A 169 -11.99 5.40 -18.52
N ASP A 170 -12.43 5.85 -19.70
CA ASP A 170 -13.05 5.00 -20.71
C ASP A 170 -12.06 4.08 -21.38
N ALA A 171 -10.88 4.60 -21.66
CA ALA A 171 -9.77 3.80 -22.15
C ALA A 171 -9.41 2.70 -21.16
N LEU A 172 -9.29 3.02 -19.86
CA LEU A 172 -8.97 2.04 -18.81
C LEU A 172 -10.07 0.98 -18.63
N VAL A 173 -11.35 1.39 -18.61
CA VAL A 173 -12.49 0.48 -18.55
C VAL A 173 -12.53 -0.44 -19.78
N SER A 174 -12.26 0.09 -20.97
CA SER A 174 -12.20 -0.70 -22.21
C SER A 174 -11.07 -1.73 -22.17
N GLN A 175 -9.87 -1.35 -21.70
CA GLN A 175 -8.75 -2.27 -21.52
C GLN A 175 -9.09 -3.39 -20.50
N LEU A 176 -9.78 -3.05 -19.41
CA LEU A 176 -10.27 -4.04 -18.44
C LEU A 176 -11.29 -4.99 -19.09
N GLY A 177 -12.18 -4.47 -19.93
CA GLY A 177 -13.08 -5.28 -20.76
C GLY A 177 -12.31 -6.28 -21.62
N GLY A 178 -11.22 -5.86 -22.24
CA GLY A 178 -10.31 -6.71 -23.01
C GLY A 178 -9.77 -7.90 -22.20
N TRP A 179 -9.28 -7.66 -20.98
CA TRP A 179 -8.84 -8.71 -20.07
C TRP A 179 -10.00 -9.64 -19.65
N LEU A 180 -11.17 -9.09 -19.31
CA LEU A 180 -12.35 -9.89 -18.96
C LEU A 180 -12.75 -10.84 -20.11
N HIS A 181 -12.58 -10.42 -21.36
CA HIS A 181 -12.84 -11.28 -22.52
C HIS A 181 -11.91 -12.51 -22.60
N THR A 182 -10.70 -12.44 -22.06
CA THR A 182 -9.76 -13.57 -22.05
C THR A 182 -10.07 -14.61 -20.96
N LEU A 183 -10.83 -14.23 -19.93
CA LEU A 183 -11.18 -15.12 -18.82
C LEU A 183 -11.95 -16.36 -19.30
N ARG A 184 -11.46 -17.54 -18.90
CA ARG A 184 -12.10 -18.84 -19.17
C ARG A 184 -12.52 -19.59 -17.91
N GLN A 185 -12.07 -19.14 -16.76
CA GLN A 185 -12.33 -19.75 -15.46
C GLN A 185 -12.62 -18.68 -14.42
N PRO A 186 -13.20 -19.06 -13.27
CA PRO A 186 -13.49 -18.10 -12.22
C PRO A 186 -12.23 -17.44 -11.67
N VAL A 187 -12.34 -16.15 -11.39
CA VAL A 187 -11.34 -15.35 -10.68
C VAL A 187 -12.02 -14.58 -9.55
N GLN A 188 -11.34 -14.44 -8.42
CA GLN A 188 -11.76 -13.54 -7.35
C GLN A 188 -10.83 -12.33 -7.37
N ILE A 189 -11.43 -11.15 -7.34
CA ILE A 189 -10.75 -9.88 -7.06
C ILE A 189 -11.15 -9.50 -5.64
N LEU A 190 -10.19 -9.38 -4.74
CA LEU A 190 -10.40 -9.07 -3.34
C LEU A 190 -9.67 -7.78 -2.98
N LEU A 191 -10.40 -6.72 -2.68
CA LEU A 191 -9.86 -5.59 -1.96
C LEU A 191 -9.87 -5.92 -0.47
N ARG A 192 -8.69 -5.95 0.14
CA ARG A 192 -8.53 -6.17 1.57
C ARG A 192 -8.14 -4.86 2.25
N SER A 193 -8.86 -4.53 3.32
CA SER A 193 -8.56 -3.36 4.16
C SER A 193 -7.97 -3.84 5.49
N THR A 194 -6.73 -3.41 5.76
CA THR A 194 -6.00 -3.73 6.98
C THR A 194 -5.68 -2.48 7.76
N ARG A 195 -5.72 -2.56 9.09
CA ARG A 195 -5.23 -1.47 9.93
C ARG A 195 -3.73 -1.34 9.76
N LEU A 196 -3.26 -0.11 9.67
CA LEU A 196 -1.84 0.21 9.66
C LEU A 196 -1.28 -0.01 11.08
N ASP A 197 -0.22 -0.80 11.18
CA ASP A 197 0.52 -1.09 12.40
C ASP A 197 1.81 -0.27 12.42
N LEU A 198 1.80 0.82 13.20
CA LEU A 198 2.94 1.70 13.39
C LEU A 198 3.89 1.22 14.51
N THR A 199 3.62 0.08 15.15
CA THR A 199 4.42 -0.41 16.29
C THR A 199 5.89 -0.58 15.93
N GLY A 200 6.17 -1.13 14.75
CA GLY A 200 7.55 -1.29 14.26
C GLY A 200 8.28 0.05 14.06
N GLN A 201 7.59 1.04 13.49
CA GLN A 201 8.12 2.40 13.32
C GLN A 201 8.44 3.06 14.65
N LEU A 202 7.49 3.02 15.58
CA LEU A 202 7.67 3.57 16.92
C LEU A 202 8.86 2.88 17.61
N GLN A 203 8.92 1.55 17.66
CA GLN A 203 10.04 0.86 18.28
C GLN A 203 11.39 1.20 17.63
N SER A 204 11.44 1.41 16.32
CA SER A 204 12.66 1.83 15.62
C SER A 204 13.10 3.23 16.05
N LEU A 205 12.17 4.19 16.08
CA LEU A 205 12.43 5.57 16.50
C LEU A 205 12.90 5.62 17.96
N TRP A 206 12.20 4.94 18.86
CA TRP A 206 12.56 4.92 20.29
C TRP A 206 13.93 4.27 20.55
N ARG A 207 14.35 3.31 19.72
CA ARG A 207 15.71 2.74 19.79
C ARG A 207 16.78 3.71 19.29
N SER A 208 16.51 4.49 18.24
CA SER A 208 17.51 5.39 17.66
C SER A 208 17.74 6.65 18.51
N VAL A 209 16.77 7.09 19.31
CA VAL A 209 16.87 8.27 20.18
C VAL A 209 18.14 8.27 21.06
N GLY A 210 18.57 7.12 21.56
CA GLY A 210 19.75 7.02 22.43
C GLY A 210 21.09 7.37 21.76
N GLU A 211 21.12 7.41 20.43
CA GLU A 211 22.31 7.74 19.63
C GLU A 211 22.28 9.18 19.09
N MET A 212 21.20 9.93 19.32
CA MET A 212 20.98 11.28 18.79
C MET A 212 21.51 12.37 19.72
N SER A 213 21.69 13.58 19.17
CA SER A 213 21.84 14.79 20.00
C SER A 213 20.56 15.03 20.83
N PRO A 214 20.65 15.68 22.00
CA PRO A 214 19.49 15.97 22.85
C PRO A 214 18.37 16.70 22.11
N GLU A 215 18.74 17.63 21.22
CA GLU A 215 17.80 18.45 20.47
C GLU A 215 17.09 17.63 19.38
N LEU A 216 17.83 16.79 18.64
CA LEU A 216 17.25 15.89 17.64
C LEU A 216 16.37 14.81 18.31
N ALA A 217 16.77 14.33 19.49
CA ALA A 217 16.00 13.38 20.29
C ALA A 217 14.64 13.96 20.72
N ALA A 218 14.58 15.24 21.09
CA ALA A 218 13.32 15.90 21.45
C ALA A 218 12.35 15.94 20.26
N ALA A 219 12.83 16.34 19.08
CA ALA A 219 12.02 16.36 17.85
C ALA A 219 11.56 14.94 17.43
N ALA A 220 12.43 13.94 17.59
CA ALA A 220 12.09 12.54 17.33
C ALA A 220 11.01 12.00 18.28
N HIS A 221 11.03 12.38 19.57
CA HIS A 221 9.97 12.05 20.52
C HIS A 221 8.64 12.71 20.13
N GLY A 222 8.62 14.02 19.81
CA GLY A 222 7.42 14.71 19.35
C GLY A 222 6.81 14.06 18.11
N HIS A 223 7.66 13.63 17.16
CA HIS A 223 7.21 12.85 16.01
C HIS A 223 6.63 11.48 16.40
N ALA A 224 7.27 10.77 17.31
CA ALA A 224 6.77 9.46 17.79
C ALA A 224 5.44 9.59 18.52
N ASP A 225 5.26 10.62 19.34
CA ASP A 225 4.01 10.93 20.04
C ASP A 225 2.91 11.32 19.06
N HIS A 226 3.24 12.09 18.02
CA HIS A 226 2.31 12.38 16.93
C HIS A 226 1.84 11.09 16.22
N LEU A 227 2.75 10.20 15.82
CA LEU A 227 2.40 8.91 15.22
C LEU A 227 1.55 8.04 16.15
N ALA A 228 1.87 8.01 17.45
CA ALA A 228 1.09 7.28 18.45
C ALA A 228 -0.33 7.87 18.60
N GLY A 229 -0.44 9.21 18.59
CA GLY A 229 -1.71 9.93 18.59
C GLY A 229 -2.57 9.59 17.37
N LEU A 230 -1.97 9.57 16.18
CA LEU A 230 -2.65 9.15 14.95
C LEU A 230 -3.15 7.70 15.04
N ALA A 231 -2.31 6.76 15.50
CA ALA A 231 -2.69 5.36 15.65
C ALA A 231 -3.77 5.11 16.71
N ALA A 232 -3.85 5.97 17.74
CA ALA A 232 -4.82 5.87 18.81
C ALA A 232 -6.16 6.53 18.48
N GLY A 233 -6.13 7.70 17.84
CA GLY A 233 -7.30 8.53 17.56
C GLY A 233 -8.01 8.19 16.25
N GLU A 234 -7.32 7.58 15.29
CA GLU A 234 -7.85 7.32 13.95
C GLU A 234 -7.75 5.84 13.55
N ASP A 235 -8.68 5.41 12.71
CA ASP A 235 -8.59 4.12 12.04
C ASP A 235 -7.79 4.31 10.74
N LEU A 236 -6.46 4.23 10.86
CA LEU A 236 -5.53 4.30 9.73
C LEU A 236 -5.61 3.01 8.89
N MET A 237 -6.16 3.10 7.68
CA MET A 237 -6.34 1.95 6.79
C MET A 237 -5.31 1.91 5.65
N HIS A 238 -4.81 0.71 5.40
CA HIS A 238 -4.10 0.35 4.17
C HIS A 238 -4.92 -0.65 3.37
N ARG A 239 -4.94 -0.48 2.04
CA ARG A 239 -5.75 -1.26 1.12
C ARG A 239 -4.88 -1.98 0.11
N GLN A 240 -5.13 -3.28 -0.02
CA GLN A 240 -4.41 -4.16 -0.93
C GLN A 240 -5.39 -4.87 -1.86
N VAL A 241 -5.14 -4.85 -3.17
CA VAL A 241 -5.92 -5.62 -4.15
C VAL A 241 -5.24 -6.96 -4.42
N LEU A 242 -5.99 -8.04 -4.27
CA LEU A 242 -5.54 -9.41 -4.49
C LEU A 242 -6.34 -10.07 -5.62
N LEU A 243 -5.63 -10.74 -6.52
CA LEU A 243 -6.20 -11.59 -7.55
C LEU A 243 -6.00 -13.05 -7.15
N VAL A 244 -7.09 -13.82 -7.16
CA VAL A 244 -7.06 -15.23 -6.77
C VAL A 244 -7.66 -16.10 -7.87
N TRP A 245 -6.85 -17.04 -8.35
CA TRP A 245 -7.27 -18.07 -9.28
C TRP A 245 -7.31 -19.41 -8.58
N ARG A 246 -8.37 -20.19 -8.84
CA ARG A 246 -8.55 -21.51 -8.28
C ARG A 246 -8.68 -22.55 -9.40
N GLU A 247 -8.04 -23.70 -9.21
CA GLU A 247 -8.18 -24.88 -10.05
C GLU A 247 -8.74 -26.03 -9.21
N PRO A 248 -9.99 -26.48 -9.47
CA PRO A 248 -10.55 -27.65 -8.80
C PRO A 248 -9.82 -28.91 -9.25
N LEU A 249 -9.43 -29.76 -8.29
CA LEU A 249 -8.67 -30.99 -8.55
C LEU A 249 -9.58 -32.19 -8.91
N ASP A 250 -10.85 -32.15 -8.49
CA ASP A 250 -11.87 -33.10 -8.93
C ASP A 250 -12.58 -32.54 -10.18
N LEU A 251 -12.33 -33.14 -11.35
CA LEU A 251 -13.22 -32.98 -12.50
C LEU A 251 -14.61 -33.47 -12.06
N PRO A 252 -15.68 -32.65 -12.10
CA PRO A 252 -17.01 -33.22 -12.06
C PRO A 252 -17.10 -34.16 -13.26
N ALA A 253 -17.42 -35.43 -13.00
CA ALA A 253 -17.83 -36.34 -14.05
C ALA A 253 -18.85 -35.60 -14.91
N THR A 254 -18.50 -35.39 -16.18
CA THR A 254 -19.35 -34.98 -17.30
C THR A 254 -20.77 -34.59 -16.86
N SER A 255 -21.03 -33.29 -16.72
CA SER A 255 -22.40 -32.80 -16.81
C SER A 255 -22.89 -33.16 -18.20
N ASP A 256 -23.64 -34.25 -18.29
CA ASP A 256 -24.28 -34.67 -19.52
C ASP A 256 -25.19 -33.55 -20.00
N ARG A 257 -25.27 -33.44 -21.33
CA ARG A 257 -26.04 -32.42 -22.02
C ARG A 257 -27.51 -32.57 -21.60
N LEU A 258 -28.14 -31.45 -21.23
CA LEU A 258 -29.54 -31.28 -20.82
C LEU A 258 -29.90 -31.57 -19.34
N GLY A 259 -30.12 -30.48 -18.59
CA GLY A 259 -31.26 -30.32 -17.67
C GLY A 259 -31.30 -31.13 -16.36
N GLY A 260 -30.91 -30.47 -15.25
CA GLY A 260 -31.35 -30.80 -13.88
C GLY A 260 -30.81 -32.11 -13.26
N PRO A 261 -30.65 -32.20 -11.93
CA PRO A 261 -30.29 -33.46 -11.30
C PRO A 261 -31.48 -34.43 -11.42
N THR A 262 -31.27 -35.56 -12.08
CA THR A 262 -32.26 -36.64 -12.12
C THR A 262 -32.44 -37.25 -10.71
N PRO A 263 -33.63 -37.77 -10.36
CA PRO A 263 -33.86 -38.43 -9.07
C PRO A 263 -32.90 -39.61 -8.81
N ALA A 264 -32.41 -40.25 -9.87
CA ALA A 264 -31.40 -41.31 -9.80
C ALA A 264 -30.03 -40.80 -9.32
N ALA A 265 -29.63 -39.58 -9.70
CA ALA A 265 -28.42 -38.93 -9.18
C ALA A 265 -28.56 -38.52 -7.70
N MET A 266 -29.77 -38.18 -7.24
CA MET A 266 -30.07 -37.93 -5.82
C MET A 266 -30.06 -39.21 -4.97
N LEU A 267 -30.52 -40.34 -5.50
CA LEU A 267 -30.42 -41.64 -4.84
C LEU A 267 -28.98 -42.16 -4.82
N GLY A 268 -28.20 -41.91 -5.89
CA GLY A 268 -26.75 -42.14 -5.89
C GLY A 268 -26.01 -41.32 -4.84
N TRP A 269 -26.44 -40.07 -4.59
CA TRP A 269 -25.89 -39.20 -3.55
C TRP A 269 -26.14 -39.72 -2.11
N LEU A 270 -27.28 -40.36 -1.86
CA LEU A 270 -27.61 -40.97 -0.55
C LEU A 270 -26.84 -42.27 -0.28
N VAL A 271 -26.47 -43.03 -1.31
CA VAL A 271 -25.74 -44.31 -1.16
C VAL A 271 -24.22 -44.14 -1.30
N ALA A 272 -23.75 -43.12 -2.04
CA ALA A 272 -22.32 -42.83 -2.21
C ALA A 272 -21.68 -42.05 -1.04
N GLY A 273 -22.47 -41.69 -0.01
CA GLY A 273 -22.02 -40.96 1.19
C GLY A 273 -20.97 -41.68 2.04
N ARG A 274 -20.60 -42.93 1.72
CA ARG A 274 -19.57 -43.71 2.45
C ARG A 274 -18.35 -44.14 1.62
N ARG A 275 -18.27 -43.80 0.32
CA ARG A 275 -17.12 -44.13 -0.55
C ARG A 275 -16.37 -42.91 -1.10
N ARG A 276 -16.48 -41.75 -0.47
CA ARG A 276 -15.49 -40.65 -0.61
C ARG A 276 -14.24 -40.95 0.23
N ALA A 277 -13.63 -42.11 -0.02
CA ALA A 277 -12.33 -42.46 0.52
C ALA A 277 -11.28 -42.12 -0.54
N ARG A 278 -10.43 -41.14 -0.21
CA ARG A 278 -9.09 -40.88 -0.76
C ARG A 278 -8.75 -41.63 -2.05
N ARG A 279 -8.91 -40.99 -3.20
CA ARG A 279 -7.84 -41.06 -4.20
C ARG A 279 -6.86 -39.96 -3.82
N GLU A 280 -5.70 -40.34 -3.28
CA GLU A 280 -4.56 -39.43 -3.31
C GLU A 280 -4.37 -39.01 -4.77
N LEU A 281 -4.44 -37.71 -5.01
CA LEU A 281 -4.25 -37.15 -6.34
C LEU A 281 -2.88 -37.60 -6.85
N SER A 282 -2.81 -37.98 -8.12
CA SER A 282 -1.51 -38.25 -8.72
C SER A 282 -0.70 -36.95 -8.68
N ALA A 283 0.59 -37.04 -8.31
CA ALA A 283 1.50 -35.90 -8.34
C ALA A 283 1.56 -35.23 -9.73
N ALA A 284 1.17 -35.94 -10.79
CA ALA A 284 1.03 -35.39 -12.14
C ALA A 284 -0.21 -34.47 -12.29
N ALA A 285 -1.36 -34.85 -11.74
CA ALA A 285 -2.58 -34.02 -11.80
C ALA A 285 -2.40 -32.71 -11.01
N ARG A 286 -1.74 -32.78 -9.85
CA ARG A 286 -1.37 -31.60 -9.06
C ARG A 286 -0.45 -30.66 -9.84
N ARG A 287 0.67 -31.18 -10.37
CA ARG A 287 1.61 -30.38 -11.20
C ARG A 287 0.96 -29.76 -12.43
N ALA A 288 0.01 -30.48 -13.07
CA ALA A 288 -0.72 -29.94 -14.21
C ALA A 288 -1.67 -28.79 -13.80
N ALA A 289 -2.30 -28.88 -12.63
CA ALA A 289 -3.11 -27.80 -12.07
C ALA A 289 -2.25 -26.59 -11.70
N GLU A 290 -1.11 -26.81 -11.03
CA GLU A 290 -0.12 -25.76 -10.72
C GLU A 290 0.34 -25.03 -11.99
N ALA A 291 0.76 -25.77 -13.03
CA ALA A 291 1.19 -25.17 -14.29
C ALA A 291 0.10 -24.34 -14.99
N ARG A 292 -1.19 -24.73 -14.86
CA ARG A 292 -2.31 -23.94 -15.40
C ARG A 292 -2.57 -22.67 -14.60
N LEU A 293 -2.45 -22.73 -13.27
CA LEU A 293 -2.58 -21.55 -12.41
C LEU A 293 -1.47 -20.54 -12.70
N LEU A 294 -0.21 -20.99 -12.71
CA LEU A 294 0.93 -20.12 -13.00
C LEU A 294 0.79 -19.44 -14.36
N ARG A 295 0.41 -20.19 -15.40
CA ARG A 295 0.20 -19.61 -16.74
C ARG A 295 -0.82 -18.47 -16.73
N ARG A 296 -1.94 -18.63 -16.00
CA ARG A 296 -2.99 -17.60 -15.93
C ARG A 296 -2.55 -16.35 -15.20
N VAL A 297 -1.74 -16.51 -14.16
CA VAL A 297 -1.18 -15.35 -13.43
C VAL A 297 -0.27 -14.55 -14.35
N HIS A 298 0.61 -15.22 -15.10
CA HIS A 298 1.49 -14.55 -16.07
C HIS A 298 0.69 -13.91 -17.21
N GLU A 299 -0.29 -14.61 -17.79
CA GLU A 299 -1.19 -14.04 -18.80
C GLU A 299 -1.95 -12.81 -18.26
N ALA A 300 -2.36 -12.81 -16.99
CA ALA A 300 -3.01 -11.67 -16.37
C ALA A 300 -2.03 -10.50 -16.16
N ALA A 301 -0.79 -10.77 -15.75
CA ALA A 301 0.25 -9.74 -15.61
C ALA A 301 0.52 -9.03 -16.94
N ASP A 302 0.67 -9.79 -18.04
CA ASP A 302 0.92 -9.22 -19.37
C ASP A 302 -0.25 -8.38 -19.88
N LEU A 303 -1.49 -8.80 -19.61
CA LEU A 303 -2.70 -8.13 -20.10
C LEU A 303 -3.14 -6.93 -19.26
N LEU A 304 -2.77 -6.89 -17.97
CA LEU A 304 -3.11 -5.79 -17.06
C LEU A 304 -1.98 -4.75 -16.96
N ALA A 305 -0.74 -5.07 -17.34
CA ALA A 305 0.35 -4.10 -17.37
C ALA A 305 0.07 -2.84 -18.22
N PRO A 306 -0.55 -2.91 -19.43
CA PRO A 306 -0.80 -1.72 -20.25
C PRO A 306 -1.74 -0.68 -19.63
N MET A 307 -2.60 -1.09 -18.70
CA MET A 307 -3.49 -0.17 -17.96
C MET A 307 -2.84 0.40 -16.69
N GLY A 308 -1.56 0.09 -16.43
CA GLY A 308 -0.85 0.50 -15.21
C GLY A 308 -1.14 -0.38 -13.99
N VAL A 309 -1.72 -1.56 -14.18
CA VAL A 309 -1.97 -2.52 -13.09
C VAL A 309 -0.90 -3.61 -13.14
N THR A 310 0.10 -3.50 -12.27
CA THR A 310 1.12 -4.53 -12.06
C THR A 310 0.49 -5.74 -11.36
N VAL A 311 0.88 -6.96 -11.73
CA VAL A 311 0.41 -8.18 -11.06
C VAL A 311 1.61 -9.02 -10.66
N THR A 312 1.79 -9.16 -9.36
CA THR A 312 2.94 -9.85 -8.77
C THR A 312 2.45 -11.13 -8.08
N PRO A 313 2.79 -12.34 -8.58
CA PRO A 313 2.50 -13.58 -7.87
C PRO A 313 3.19 -13.58 -6.51
N LEU A 314 2.47 -13.95 -5.46
CA LEU A 314 3.07 -14.05 -4.13
C LEU A 314 3.94 -15.31 -4.05
N ASP A 315 5.10 -15.20 -3.40
CA ASP A 315 5.88 -16.37 -3.01
C ASP A 315 5.20 -17.16 -1.87
N ASP A 316 5.79 -18.27 -1.43
CA ASP A 316 5.19 -19.10 -0.38
C ASP A 316 5.16 -18.41 0.99
N ALA A 317 6.13 -17.56 1.32
CA ALA A 317 6.15 -16.80 2.57
C ALA A 317 5.09 -15.68 2.55
N GLN A 318 5.04 -14.92 1.46
CA GLN A 318 4.07 -13.85 1.24
C GLN A 318 2.64 -14.39 1.18
N ALA A 319 2.40 -15.47 0.43
CA ALA A 319 1.09 -16.10 0.38
C ALA A 319 0.67 -16.62 1.76
N THR A 320 1.60 -17.21 2.52
CA THR A 320 1.34 -17.64 3.91
C THR A 320 0.97 -16.45 4.79
N ALA A 321 1.71 -15.35 4.72
CA ALA A 321 1.46 -14.13 5.50
C ALA A 321 0.08 -13.54 5.20
N VAL A 322 -0.22 -13.34 3.92
CA VAL A 322 -1.47 -12.73 3.44
C VAL A 322 -2.68 -13.59 3.83
N VAL A 323 -2.62 -14.90 3.61
CA VAL A 323 -3.69 -15.83 3.97
C VAL A 323 -3.87 -15.91 5.49
N THR A 324 -2.79 -15.97 6.25
CA THR A 324 -2.83 -16.03 7.72
C THR A 324 -3.44 -14.75 8.29
N GLY A 325 -2.98 -13.58 7.84
CA GLY A 325 -3.54 -12.30 8.26
C GLY A 325 -5.01 -12.15 7.87
N ALA A 326 -5.45 -12.71 6.74
CA ALA A 326 -6.86 -12.70 6.36
C ALA A 326 -7.71 -13.60 7.26
N CYS A 327 -7.16 -14.74 7.69
CA CYS A 327 -7.83 -15.67 8.60
C CYS A 327 -7.79 -15.20 10.07
N ASN A 328 -6.79 -14.40 10.46
CA ASN A 328 -6.67 -13.81 11.79
C ASN A 328 -6.64 -12.26 11.71
N PRO A 329 -7.78 -11.62 11.41
CA PRO A 329 -7.86 -10.19 11.16
C PRO A 329 -7.60 -9.31 12.40
N GLY A 330 -7.58 -9.86 13.61
CA GLY A 330 -7.41 -9.15 14.88
C GLY A 330 -6.08 -9.39 15.59
N SER A 331 -5.15 -10.14 14.97
CA SER A 331 -3.81 -10.36 15.53
C SER A 331 -3.02 -9.04 15.55
N LEU A 332 -2.51 -8.69 16.73
CA LEU A 332 -1.54 -7.60 16.93
C LEU A 332 -0.10 -8.04 16.65
N VAL A 333 0.12 -9.33 16.44
CA VAL A 333 1.42 -9.86 15.99
C VAL A 333 1.44 -9.77 14.47
N PRO A 334 2.42 -9.06 13.87
CA PRO A 334 2.57 -9.01 12.43
C PRO A 334 2.70 -10.44 11.90
N SER A 335 1.88 -10.81 10.93
CA SER A 335 1.94 -12.14 10.31
C SER A 335 3.30 -12.46 9.71
N SER A 336 4.15 -11.46 9.46
CA SER A 336 5.53 -11.58 8.98
C SER A 336 6.58 -11.81 10.08
N ALA A 337 6.30 -11.47 11.35
CA ALA A 337 7.28 -11.53 12.44
C ALA A 337 7.61 -12.96 12.89
N ASP A 338 6.74 -13.93 12.58
CA ASP A 338 6.85 -15.32 13.04
C ASP A 338 6.95 -16.38 11.91
N ILE A 339 7.15 -15.99 10.64
CA ILE A 339 7.25 -16.97 9.54
C ILE A 339 8.65 -17.56 9.47
N ALA A 340 8.99 -18.35 10.49
CA ALA A 340 9.87 -19.47 10.26
C ALA A 340 9.15 -20.42 9.29
N GLY A 341 9.77 -20.70 8.13
CA GLY A 341 9.23 -21.69 7.19
C GLY A 341 8.94 -23.02 7.90
N PRO A 342 8.06 -23.89 7.37
CA PRO A 342 7.66 -25.16 8.01
C PRO A 342 8.83 -26.12 8.34
N HIS A 343 10.04 -25.80 7.86
CA HIS A 343 11.28 -26.56 8.04
C HIS A 343 12.40 -25.75 8.70
N THR A 344 12.17 -24.50 9.08
CA THR A 344 13.17 -23.65 9.70
C THR A 344 13.21 -23.97 11.20
N VAL A 345 14.33 -24.53 11.65
CA VAL A 345 14.58 -24.73 13.07
C VAL A 345 14.85 -23.34 13.66
N ILE A 346 13.93 -22.84 14.48
CA ILE A 346 14.13 -21.62 15.25
C ILE A 346 15.09 -21.95 16.38
N THR A 347 16.37 -21.62 16.22
CA THR A 347 17.29 -21.50 17.35
C THR A 347 17.13 -20.09 17.91
N THR A 348 16.81 -19.99 19.20
CA THR A 348 16.86 -18.72 19.90
C THR A 348 18.34 -18.38 20.11
N ASP A 349 18.92 -17.62 19.20
CA ASP A 349 20.26 -17.05 19.38
C ASP A 349 20.13 -15.82 20.30
N GLY A 350 20.53 -15.99 21.57
CA GLY A 350 20.91 -14.89 22.46
C GLY A 350 22.41 -14.62 22.35
N PRO A 351 22.91 -13.41 22.67
CA PRO A 351 24.26 -13.01 22.33
C PRO A 351 25.33 -13.60 23.28
N ASP A 352 26.50 -13.82 22.68
CA ASP A 352 27.84 -13.94 23.24
C ASP A 352 28.19 -15.15 24.13
N THR A 353 28.96 -16.09 23.56
CA THR A 353 30.34 -16.33 24.02
C THR A 353 31.16 -17.12 23.00
N GLU A 354 32.31 -16.55 22.61
CA GLU A 354 33.40 -17.21 21.90
C GLU A 354 33.92 -18.42 22.69
N THR A 355 34.05 -19.59 22.06
CA THR A 355 35.35 -20.28 21.91
C THR A 355 35.20 -21.54 21.06
N SER A 356 36.02 -21.59 20.02
CA SER A 356 36.36 -22.78 19.25
C SER A 356 36.91 -23.91 20.13
N THR A 357 36.46 -25.14 19.92
CA THR A 357 37.38 -26.29 19.79
C THR A 357 36.68 -27.50 19.18
N ASP A 358 37.30 -27.99 18.11
CA ASP A 358 37.09 -29.29 17.50
C ASP A 358 37.22 -30.41 18.55
N ILE A 359 36.24 -31.31 18.61
CA ILE A 359 36.44 -32.67 19.13
C ILE A 359 35.66 -33.65 18.24
N GLU A 360 36.38 -34.32 17.35
CA GLU A 360 36.09 -35.67 16.89
C GLU A 360 36.11 -36.63 18.09
N LEU A 361 35.13 -37.53 18.19
CA LEU A 361 35.19 -38.86 18.83
C LEU A 361 33.84 -39.55 18.55
N ALA A 362 33.78 -40.48 17.59
CA ALA A 362 34.16 -41.89 17.67
C ALA A 362 32.97 -42.79 18.08
N ASP A 363 32.80 -43.82 17.26
CA ASP A 363 31.87 -44.93 17.42
C ASP A 363 31.92 -45.55 18.82
N ASP A 364 30.76 -45.89 19.37
CA ASP A 364 30.61 -47.13 20.13
C ASP A 364 29.16 -47.64 20.06
N ILE A 365 29.07 -48.86 19.54
CA ILE A 365 27.89 -49.71 19.48
C ILE A 365 27.89 -50.53 20.77
N ASP A 366 26.82 -50.47 21.60
CA ASP A 366 26.14 -51.71 22.00
C ASP A 366 24.80 -51.55 22.77
N ALA A 367 23.82 -52.26 22.21
CA ALA A 367 22.74 -53.04 22.84
C ALA A 367 21.96 -52.51 24.06
N HIS A 368 20.71 -52.02 23.85
CA HIS A 368 19.55 -52.27 24.73
C HIS A 368 18.21 -52.20 23.92
N PRO A 369 17.46 -53.31 23.72
CA PRO A 369 16.37 -53.37 22.74
C PRO A 369 14.99 -53.10 23.35
N HIS A 370 14.73 -51.95 23.96
CA HIS A 370 13.35 -51.60 24.39
C HIS A 370 13.05 -50.11 24.31
N ARG A 371 12.96 -49.54 23.09
CA ARG A 371 12.28 -48.23 22.87
C ARG A 371 11.90 -47.90 21.43
N ARG A 372 11.65 -48.89 20.57
CA ARG A 372 11.18 -48.65 19.18
C ARG A 372 9.67 -48.32 19.06
N GLY A 373 8.95 -48.22 20.18
CA GLY A 373 7.52 -47.84 20.22
C GLY A 373 7.22 -46.35 20.41
N SER A 374 8.15 -45.53 20.94
CA SER A 374 7.86 -44.13 21.30
C SER A 374 8.18 -43.12 20.18
N LEU A 375 9.16 -43.41 19.32
CA LEU A 375 9.53 -42.53 18.20
C LEU A 375 8.52 -42.56 17.06
N ARG A 376 7.86 -43.70 16.84
CA ARG A 376 6.77 -43.82 15.85
C ARG A 376 5.45 -43.22 16.36
N ARG A 377 5.32 -43.01 17.67
CA ARG A 377 4.20 -42.30 18.31
C ARG A 377 4.44 -40.79 18.33
N ARG A 378 5.68 -40.30 18.52
CA ARG A 378 6.05 -38.89 18.33
C ARG A 378 5.96 -38.43 16.87
N ARG A 379 6.41 -39.24 15.90
CA ARG A 379 6.22 -38.94 14.46
C ARG A 379 4.75 -38.97 14.00
N ARG A 380 3.85 -39.63 14.76
CA ARG A 380 2.40 -39.58 14.51
C ARG A 380 1.67 -38.50 15.33
N GLN A 381 2.30 -37.94 16.37
CA GLN A 381 1.78 -36.82 17.15
C GLN A 381 2.09 -35.45 16.53
N ILE A 382 3.11 -35.35 15.68
CA ILE A 382 3.35 -34.14 14.84
C ILE A 382 2.49 -34.16 13.56
N ALA A 383 1.87 -35.30 13.23
CA ALA A 383 0.96 -35.48 12.10
C ALA A 383 -0.53 -35.39 12.48
N GLY A 384 -0.85 -34.66 13.55
CA GLY A 384 -2.18 -34.20 13.87
C GLY A 384 -2.24 -32.69 13.62
N ALA A 385 -2.58 -32.31 12.39
CA ALA A 385 -2.62 -30.93 11.93
C ALA A 385 -3.36 -30.01 12.90
N ALA A 386 -2.61 -29.18 13.63
CA ALA A 386 -3.08 -27.87 14.03
C ALA A 386 -3.54 -27.15 12.75
N ALA A 387 -4.69 -26.49 12.77
CA ALA A 387 -5.12 -25.67 11.65
C ALA A 387 -4.16 -24.47 11.52
N GLY A 388 -3.11 -24.60 10.70
CA GLY A 388 -2.07 -23.56 10.57
C GLY A 388 -2.61 -22.20 10.09
N PHE A 389 -3.77 -22.19 9.42
CA PHE A 389 -4.46 -21.00 8.92
C PHE A 389 -5.79 -20.71 9.64
N GLY A 390 -6.04 -21.31 10.81
CA GLY A 390 -7.24 -21.04 11.60
C GLY A 390 -7.10 -19.82 12.51
N PRO A 391 -8.17 -19.04 12.78
CA PRO A 391 -8.14 -18.04 13.83
C PRO A 391 -7.98 -18.69 15.21
N ASP A 392 -7.44 -17.94 16.16
CA ASP A 392 -7.26 -18.41 17.56
C ASP A 392 -8.59 -18.83 18.19
N SER A 393 -9.64 -18.06 17.92
CA SER A 393 -11.02 -18.36 18.32
C SER A 393 -12.01 -17.92 17.26
N LEU A 394 -13.12 -18.65 17.16
CA LEU A 394 -14.23 -18.31 16.29
C LEU A 394 -15.56 -18.53 17.02
N ALA A 395 -16.33 -17.47 17.27
CA ALA A 395 -17.71 -17.56 17.73
C ALA A 395 -18.69 -17.23 16.60
N ILE A 396 -19.68 -18.11 16.40
CA ILE A 396 -20.63 -18.02 15.28
C ILE A 396 -21.95 -17.44 15.78
N GLY A 397 -22.14 -16.14 15.55
CA GLY A 397 -23.39 -15.42 15.78
C GLY A 397 -24.41 -15.60 14.66
N THR A 398 -25.60 -15.00 14.82
CA THR A 398 -26.68 -15.09 13.81
C THR A 398 -26.37 -14.29 12.56
N ARG A 399 -25.78 -13.09 12.72
CA ARG A 399 -25.47 -12.12 11.65
C ARG A 399 -24.01 -11.65 11.64
N HIS A 400 -23.25 -12.00 12.67
CA HIS A 400 -21.84 -11.67 12.83
C HIS A 400 -21.03 -12.92 13.20
N LEU A 401 -19.71 -12.80 13.14
CA LEU A 401 -18.71 -13.69 13.71
C LEU A 401 -17.83 -12.90 14.67
N GLU A 402 -17.41 -13.54 15.75
CA GLU A 402 -16.28 -13.08 16.56
C GLU A 402 -15.06 -13.89 16.11
N VAL A 403 -14.06 -13.25 15.52
CA VAL A 403 -12.85 -13.88 14.97
C VAL A 403 -11.65 -13.35 15.73
N GLY A 404 -11.02 -14.21 16.55
CA GLY A 404 -10.00 -13.78 17.50
C GLY A 404 -10.57 -12.74 18.46
N THR A 405 -10.03 -11.52 18.40
CA THR A 405 -10.45 -10.34 19.19
C THR A 405 -11.40 -9.41 18.43
N GLY A 406 -11.65 -9.65 17.14
CA GLY A 406 -12.44 -8.78 16.27
C GLY A 406 -13.85 -9.28 15.98
N TRP A 407 -14.71 -8.37 15.53
CA TRP A 407 -16.08 -8.64 15.12
C TRP A 407 -16.22 -8.46 13.61
N VAL A 408 -16.89 -9.40 12.96
CA VAL A 408 -17.00 -9.45 11.49
C VAL A 408 -18.43 -9.70 11.06
N ALA A 409 -18.93 -8.94 10.08
CA ALA A 409 -20.20 -9.22 9.42
C ALA A 409 -20.06 -9.13 7.90
N THR A 410 -20.58 -10.13 7.19
CA THR A 410 -20.61 -10.13 5.72
C THR A 410 -22.02 -9.81 5.22
N LEU A 411 -22.08 -8.84 4.32
CA LEU A 411 -23.25 -8.49 3.51
C LEU A 411 -23.08 -9.05 2.11
N ALA A 412 -24.18 -9.50 1.52
CA ALA A 412 -24.22 -9.84 0.10
C ALA A 412 -24.97 -8.74 -0.66
N VAL A 413 -24.43 -8.37 -1.82
CA VAL A 413 -25.12 -7.48 -2.76
C VAL A 413 -26.16 -8.30 -3.52
N THR A 414 -27.40 -7.86 -3.47
CA THR A 414 -28.56 -8.51 -4.08
C THR A 414 -29.20 -7.69 -5.21
N GLY A 415 -29.04 -6.37 -5.16
CA GLY A 415 -29.56 -5.43 -6.15
C GLY A 415 -28.48 -4.49 -6.61
N TYR A 416 -28.56 -4.06 -7.87
CA TYR A 416 -27.56 -3.23 -8.52
C TYR A 416 -28.28 -2.09 -9.26
N PRO A 417 -27.64 -0.91 -9.40
CA PRO A 417 -28.13 0.17 -10.23
C PRO A 417 -28.41 -0.30 -11.66
N ARG A 418 -29.40 0.29 -12.33
CA ARG A 418 -29.67 -0.03 -13.75
C ARG A 418 -28.64 0.57 -14.69
N GLU A 419 -28.10 1.73 -14.34
CA GLU A 419 -27.11 2.47 -15.11
C GLU A 419 -25.91 2.80 -14.23
N VAL A 420 -24.71 2.55 -14.74
CA VAL A 420 -23.45 2.76 -14.02
C VAL A 420 -22.45 3.53 -14.87
N THR A 421 -21.64 4.32 -14.21
CA THR A 421 -20.48 5.01 -14.80
C THR A 421 -19.20 4.24 -14.49
N ALA A 422 -18.08 4.66 -15.08
CA ALA A 422 -16.77 4.11 -14.79
C ALA A 422 -16.42 4.35 -13.32
N GLY A 423 -15.93 3.32 -12.63
CA GLY A 423 -15.56 3.40 -11.23
C GLY A 423 -16.74 3.47 -10.26
N TRP A 424 -17.94 3.03 -10.62
CA TRP A 424 -19.11 3.09 -9.72
C TRP A 424 -18.91 2.37 -8.38
N LEU A 425 -17.97 1.42 -8.31
CA LEU A 425 -17.60 0.71 -7.08
C LEU A 425 -16.63 1.51 -6.19
N ALA A 426 -15.97 2.54 -6.72
CA ALA A 426 -14.89 3.27 -6.06
C ALA A 426 -15.25 3.84 -4.66
N PRO A 427 -16.47 4.37 -4.40
CA PRO A 427 -16.82 4.84 -3.06
C PRO A 427 -16.81 3.71 -2.01
N LEU A 428 -17.17 2.47 -2.40
CA LEU A 428 -17.06 1.31 -1.51
C LEU A 428 -15.61 0.85 -1.36
N LEU A 429 -14.78 0.97 -2.40
CA LEU A 429 -13.36 0.63 -2.33
C LEU A 429 -12.55 1.60 -1.45
N SER A 430 -13.02 2.85 -1.34
CA SER A 430 -12.38 3.92 -0.55
C SER A 430 -13.07 4.19 0.79
N HIS A 431 -13.99 3.32 1.23
CA HIS A 431 -14.68 3.45 2.53
C HIS A 431 -13.66 3.64 3.67
N PRO A 432 -13.82 4.64 4.56
CA PRO A 432 -12.82 4.95 5.60
C PRO A 432 -12.68 3.84 6.65
N GLY A 433 -13.77 3.12 6.95
CA GLY A 433 -13.75 1.98 7.88
C GLY A 433 -13.13 0.71 7.28
N ARG A 434 -12.93 -0.30 8.13
CA ARG A 434 -12.34 -1.58 7.70
C ARG A 434 -13.35 -2.44 6.93
N LEU A 435 -13.36 -2.28 5.61
CA LEU A 435 -14.22 -2.99 4.68
C LEU A 435 -13.42 -3.81 3.67
N ASP A 436 -13.67 -5.12 3.62
CA ASP A 436 -13.19 -5.99 2.55
C ASP A 436 -14.26 -6.12 1.46
N VAL A 437 -13.86 -5.97 0.19
CA VAL A 437 -14.74 -6.10 -0.97
C VAL A 437 -14.31 -7.27 -1.83
N ALA A 438 -15.11 -8.35 -1.85
CA ALA A 438 -14.83 -9.55 -2.62
C ALA A 438 -15.73 -9.64 -3.85
N LEU A 439 -15.12 -9.55 -5.02
CA LEU A 439 -15.76 -9.67 -6.34
C LEU A 439 -15.40 -11.03 -6.96
N HIS A 440 -16.35 -11.96 -6.97
CA HIS A 440 -16.19 -13.26 -7.62
C HIS A 440 -16.73 -13.19 -9.04
N ILE A 441 -15.88 -13.43 -10.04
CA ILE A 441 -16.23 -13.37 -11.46
C ILE A 441 -16.20 -14.79 -12.03
N ASP A 442 -17.33 -15.30 -12.50
CA ASP A 442 -17.47 -16.63 -13.09
C ASP A 442 -17.96 -16.51 -14.55
N PRO A 443 -17.05 -16.66 -15.55
CA PRO A 443 -17.41 -16.49 -16.95
C PRO A 443 -18.42 -17.55 -17.40
N VAL A 444 -19.44 -17.13 -18.16
CA VAL A 444 -20.44 -18.03 -18.72
C VAL A 444 -19.99 -18.48 -20.12
N ASP A 445 -20.04 -19.78 -20.37
CA ASP A 445 -19.77 -20.35 -21.69
C ASP A 445 -20.66 -19.69 -22.77
N PRO A 446 -20.11 -19.19 -23.89
CA PRO A 446 -20.87 -18.44 -24.90
C PRO A 446 -22.07 -19.21 -25.49
N VAL A 447 -21.93 -20.53 -25.69
CA VAL A 447 -23.01 -21.37 -26.22
C VAL A 447 -24.15 -21.46 -25.21
N THR A 448 -23.80 -21.64 -23.94
CA THR A 448 -24.74 -21.65 -22.82
C THR A 448 -25.41 -20.28 -22.65
N ALA A 449 -24.66 -19.18 -22.76
CA ALA A 449 -25.15 -17.81 -22.68
C ALA A 449 -26.19 -17.53 -23.78
N ALA A 450 -25.85 -17.79 -25.05
CA ALA A 450 -26.77 -17.59 -26.18
C ALA A 450 -28.04 -18.43 -26.04
N SER A 451 -27.91 -19.69 -25.62
CA SER A 451 -29.06 -20.59 -25.43
C SER A 451 -29.95 -20.18 -24.25
N ARG A 452 -29.41 -19.51 -23.23
CA ARG A 452 -30.21 -18.94 -22.12
C ARG A 452 -30.92 -17.67 -22.55
N LEU A 453 -30.21 -16.73 -23.18
CA LEU A 453 -30.78 -15.47 -23.67
C LEU A 453 -31.92 -15.70 -24.66
N ARG A 454 -31.77 -16.62 -25.62
CA ARG A 454 -32.85 -16.98 -26.56
C ARG A 454 -34.11 -17.50 -25.85
N ARG A 455 -33.95 -18.36 -24.84
CA ARG A 455 -35.07 -18.88 -24.06
C ARG A 455 -35.76 -17.79 -23.24
N GLN A 456 -34.97 -16.88 -22.68
CA GLN A 456 -35.52 -15.74 -21.94
C GLN A 456 -36.25 -14.77 -22.86
N LEU A 457 -35.69 -14.43 -24.02
CA LEU A 457 -36.32 -13.56 -25.01
C LEU A 457 -37.66 -14.13 -25.47
N ALA A 458 -37.70 -15.40 -25.87
CA ALA A 458 -38.93 -16.08 -26.26
C ALA A 458 -40.01 -16.05 -25.16
N ARG A 459 -39.60 -16.12 -23.89
CA ARG A 459 -40.51 -16.02 -22.75
C ARG A 459 -41.04 -14.60 -22.53
N LEU A 460 -40.18 -13.60 -22.59
CA LEU A 460 -40.56 -12.20 -22.43
C LEU A 460 -41.51 -11.77 -23.56
N GLU A 461 -41.19 -12.17 -24.79
CA GLU A 461 -42.06 -11.99 -25.96
C GLU A 461 -43.40 -12.72 -25.78
N SER A 462 -43.40 -13.98 -25.32
CA SER A 462 -44.63 -14.72 -25.06
C SER A 462 -45.50 -14.06 -23.99
N THR A 463 -44.89 -13.51 -22.93
CA THR A 463 -45.60 -12.76 -21.88
C THR A 463 -46.23 -11.49 -22.47
N ARG A 464 -45.46 -10.75 -23.28
CA ARG A 464 -45.95 -9.57 -24.02
C ARG A 464 -47.12 -9.89 -24.94
N PHE A 465 -47.02 -10.99 -25.71
CA PHE A 465 -48.10 -11.44 -26.59
C PHE A 465 -49.34 -11.88 -25.81
N HIS A 466 -49.17 -12.56 -24.67
CA HIS A 466 -50.27 -12.97 -23.81
C HIS A 466 -51.02 -11.76 -23.26
N ASP A 467 -50.32 -10.78 -22.67
CA ASP A 467 -50.95 -9.58 -22.11
C ASP A 467 -51.67 -8.76 -23.18
N ALA A 468 -51.07 -8.60 -24.37
CA ALA A 468 -51.70 -7.95 -25.51
C ALA A 468 -52.98 -8.69 -25.99
N SER A 469 -52.96 -10.02 -26.01
CA SER A 469 -54.11 -10.84 -26.44
C SER A 469 -55.30 -10.77 -25.49
N TYR A 470 -55.07 -10.48 -24.20
CA TYR A 470 -56.11 -10.30 -23.18
C TYR A 470 -56.48 -8.81 -22.95
N GLY A 471 -56.00 -7.89 -23.79
CA GLY A 471 -56.28 -6.45 -23.65
C GLY A 471 -55.73 -5.81 -22.37
N ARG A 472 -54.74 -6.45 -21.73
CA ARG A 472 -54.07 -5.91 -20.54
C ARG A 472 -52.96 -4.96 -20.98
N ARG A 473 -52.73 -3.88 -20.22
CA ARG A 473 -51.55 -3.02 -20.45
C ARG A 473 -50.29 -3.84 -20.15
N THR A 474 -49.38 -3.92 -21.11
CA THR A 474 -48.06 -4.52 -20.95
C THR A 474 -47.32 -3.84 -19.81
N ASP A 475 -46.72 -4.62 -18.92
CA ASP A 475 -45.85 -4.09 -17.87
C ASP A 475 -44.60 -3.45 -18.51
N PRO A 476 -44.34 -2.15 -18.29
CA PRO A 476 -43.16 -1.47 -18.83
C PRO A 476 -41.84 -2.16 -18.48
N LEU A 477 -41.77 -2.83 -17.32
CA LEU A 477 -40.58 -3.56 -16.91
C LEU A 477 -40.31 -4.79 -17.79
N VAL A 478 -41.36 -5.45 -18.27
CA VAL A 478 -41.25 -6.62 -19.17
C VAL A 478 -40.86 -6.19 -20.58
N GLU A 479 -41.38 -5.06 -21.03
CA GLU A 479 -41.03 -4.46 -22.33
C GLU A 479 -39.55 -4.10 -22.40
N VAL A 480 -39.06 -3.33 -21.43
CA VAL A 480 -37.64 -2.96 -21.35
C VAL A 480 -36.75 -4.20 -21.19
N ALA A 481 -37.15 -5.18 -20.38
CA ALA A 481 -36.38 -6.42 -20.22
C ALA A 481 -36.29 -7.23 -21.53
N ALA A 482 -37.33 -7.19 -22.38
CA ALA A 482 -37.33 -7.88 -23.68
C ALA A 482 -36.37 -7.19 -24.66
N GLU A 483 -36.38 -5.86 -24.69
CA GLU A 483 -35.44 -5.04 -25.48
C GLU A 483 -33.99 -5.28 -25.05
N ASP A 484 -33.71 -5.18 -23.74
CA ASP A 484 -32.38 -5.44 -23.16
C ASP A 484 -31.88 -6.86 -23.51
N ALA A 485 -32.76 -7.87 -23.39
CA ALA A 485 -32.42 -9.25 -23.70
C ALA A 485 -32.16 -9.46 -25.20
N ALA A 486 -32.91 -8.78 -26.08
CA ALA A 486 -32.72 -8.84 -27.53
C ALA A 486 -31.38 -8.20 -27.94
N GLU A 487 -31.07 -7.00 -27.43
CA GLU A 487 -29.81 -6.31 -27.67
C GLU A 487 -28.63 -7.14 -27.18
N LEU A 488 -28.69 -7.60 -25.93
CA LEU A 488 -27.64 -8.44 -25.33
C LEU A 488 -27.47 -9.75 -26.11
N SER A 489 -28.57 -10.39 -26.53
CA SER A 489 -28.53 -11.59 -27.37
C SER A 489 -27.85 -11.33 -28.71
N SER A 490 -28.09 -10.18 -29.34
CA SER A 490 -27.43 -9.79 -30.59
C SER A 490 -25.92 -9.61 -30.40
N ARG A 491 -25.50 -8.85 -29.38
CA ARG A 491 -24.08 -8.61 -29.09
C ARG A 491 -23.32 -9.89 -28.74
N VAL A 492 -23.93 -10.77 -27.91
CA VAL A 492 -23.34 -12.08 -27.58
C VAL A 492 -23.25 -12.98 -28.82
N ALA A 493 -24.26 -12.95 -29.71
CA ALA A 493 -24.24 -13.74 -30.95
C ALA A 493 -23.16 -13.26 -31.94
N ARG A 494 -22.84 -11.96 -31.94
CA ARG A 494 -21.74 -11.37 -32.72
C ARG A 494 -20.36 -11.50 -32.05
N ALA A 495 -20.30 -12.12 -30.87
CA ALA A 495 -19.11 -12.19 -30.01
C ALA A 495 -18.56 -10.83 -29.55
N GLU A 496 -19.39 -9.79 -29.56
CA GLU A 496 -19.06 -8.43 -29.10
C GLU A 496 -19.17 -8.31 -27.58
N ALA A 497 -19.94 -9.18 -26.92
CA ALA A 497 -20.11 -9.20 -25.46
C ALA A 497 -20.01 -10.62 -24.89
N ARG A 498 -19.48 -10.73 -23.67
CA ARG A 498 -19.50 -11.97 -22.86
C ARG A 498 -20.33 -11.77 -21.61
N LEU A 499 -20.90 -12.86 -21.10
CA LEU A 499 -21.66 -12.85 -19.85
C LEU A 499 -20.82 -13.41 -18.70
N PHE A 500 -20.95 -12.80 -17.54
CA PHE A 500 -20.28 -13.19 -16.30
C PHE A 500 -21.30 -13.29 -15.18
N ARG A 501 -21.21 -14.35 -14.38
CA ARG A 501 -21.93 -14.44 -13.10
C ARG A 501 -21.04 -13.86 -12.02
N ILE A 502 -21.53 -12.81 -11.37
CA ILE A 502 -20.77 -12.06 -10.38
C ILE A 502 -21.38 -12.25 -9.01
N GLY A 503 -20.56 -12.53 -7.99
CA GLY A 503 -20.94 -12.41 -6.59
C GLY A 503 -20.14 -11.28 -5.95
N LEU A 504 -20.82 -10.29 -5.37
CA LEU A 504 -20.19 -9.17 -4.67
C LEU A 504 -20.54 -9.23 -3.19
N TYR A 505 -19.51 -9.34 -2.35
CA TYR A 505 -19.65 -9.49 -0.90
C TYR A 505 -18.84 -8.41 -0.18
N LEU A 506 -19.45 -7.81 0.85
CA LEU A 506 -18.89 -6.72 1.64
C LEU A 506 -18.70 -7.25 3.07
N THR A 507 -17.46 -7.42 3.52
CA THR A 507 -17.18 -7.89 4.88
C THR A 507 -16.66 -6.73 5.72
N VAL A 508 -17.46 -6.34 6.71
CA VAL A 508 -17.18 -5.26 7.66
C VAL A 508 -16.50 -5.84 8.90
N HIS A 509 -15.44 -5.17 9.37
CA HIS A 509 -14.71 -5.53 10.58
C HIS A 509 -14.78 -4.40 11.61
N ALA A 510 -14.87 -4.74 12.89
CA ALA A 510 -14.92 -3.79 14.01
C ALA A 510 -14.26 -4.36 15.28
N ARG A 511 -13.96 -3.52 16.26
CA ARG A 511 -13.37 -3.95 17.56
C ARG A 511 -14.45 -4.43 18.54
N SER A 512 -15.69 -3.97 18.39
CA SER A 512 -16.81 -4.35 19.26
C SER A 512 -18.08 -4.67 18.47
N GLU A 513 -19.03 -5.35 19.10
CA GLU A 513 -20.35 -5.63 18.49
C GLU A 513 -21.14 -4.35 18.19
N ALA A 514 -21.01 -3.32 19.04
CA ALA A 514 -21.69 -2.03 18.86
C ALA A 514 -21.13 -1.27 17.65
N GLU A 515 -19.81 -1.11 17.59
CA GLU A 515 -19.09 -0.52 16.45
C GLU A 515 -19.39 -1.30 15.15
N LEU A 516 -19.49 -2.64 15.21
CA LEU A 516 -19.88 -3.45 14.05
C LEU A 516 -21.28 -3.08 13.54
N ALA A 517 -22.23 -2.84 14.45
CA ALA A 517 -23.59 -2.48 14.07
C ALA A 517 -23.63 -1.11 13.37
N ASP A 518 -22.87 -0.14 13.89
CA ASP A 518 -22.76 1.21 13.34
C ASP A 518 -22.07 1.20 11.97
N GLU A 519 -20.92 0.52 11.85
CA GLU A 519 -20.19 0.39 10.58
C GLU A 519 -21.00 -0.38 9.52
N VAL A 520 -21.72 -1.43 9.91
CA VAL A 520 -22.62 -2.11 8.99
C VAL A 520 -23.75 -1.19 8.54
N ALA A 521 -24.29 -0.33 9.41
CA ALA A 521 -25.29 0.66 9.02
C ALA A 521 -24.71 1.68 8.02
N ALA A 522 -23.49 2.17 8.28
CA ALA A 522 -22.78 3.10 7.39
C ALA A 522 -22.51 2.51 6.01
N VAL A 523 -21.96 1.29 5.93
CA VAL A 523 -21.71 0.60 4.65
C VAL A 523 -23.00 0.33 3.88
N ARG A 524 -24.10 -0.01 4.58
CA ARG A 524 -25.39 -0.20 3.93
C ARG A 524 -25.99 1.11 3.42
N ALA A 525 -25.81 2.21 4.15
CA ALA A 525 -26.23 3.54 3.71
C ALA A 525 -25.45 4.00 2.47
N LEU A 526 -24.13 3.80 2.46
CA LEU A 526 -23.26 4.06 1.31
C LEU A 526 -23.64 3.20 0.10
N ALA A 527 -23.89 1.90 0.30
CA ALA A 527 -24.37 1.05 -0.78
C ALA A 527 -25.73 1.53 -1.33
N ALA A 528 -26.67 1.92 -0.45
CA ALA A 528 -27.98 2.41 -0.86
C ALA A 528 -27.91 3.74 -1.65
N SER A 529 -26.98 4.64 -1.32
CA SER A 529 -26.78 5.89 -2.09
C SER A 529 -26.27 5.62 -3.51
N LEU A 530 -25.57 4.51 -3.71
CA LEU A 530 -25.17 3.99 -5.03
C LEU A 530 -26.26 3.14 -5.71
N LEU A 531 -27.48 3.09 -5.15
CA LEU A 531 -28.59 2.23 -5.60
C LEU A 531 -28.23 0.73 -5.59
N VAL A 532 -27.35 0.32 -4.67
CA VAL A 532 -26.94 -1.06 -4.44
C VAL A 532 -27.67 -1.63 -3.22
N ASP A 533 -28.51 -2.64 -3.45
CA ASP A 533 -29.22 -3.31 -2.37
C ASP A 533 -28.35 -4.39 -1.72
N THR A 534 -28.22 -4.34 -0.40
CA THR A 534 -27.45 -5.29 0.40
C THR A 534 -28.32 -6.03 1.40
N CYS A 535 -27.97 -7.29 1.68
CA CYS A 535 -28.61 -8.08 2.72
C CYS A 535 -27.60 -8.78 3.65
N HIS A 536 -27.99 -9.01 4.90
CA HIS A 536 -27.19 -9.80 5.83
C HIS A 536 -27.15 -11.28 5.43
N LEU A 537 -26.08 -11.98 5.79
CA LEU A 537 -26.00 -13.43 5.64
C LEU A 537 -26.43 -14.17 6.91
N SER A 538 -27.68 -13.95 7.33
CA SER A 538 -28.26 -14.58 8.53
C SER A 538 -28.12 -16.10 8.49
N TYR A 539 -27.53 -16.67 9.54
CA TYR A 539 -27.21 -18.09 9.70
C TYR A 539 -26.24 -18.70 8.66
N ARG A 540 -25.58 -17.84 7.88
CA ARG A 540 -24.58 -18.20 6.86
C ARG A 540 -23.29 -17.38 7.00
N THR A 541 -23.05 -16.85 8.19
CA THR A 541 -21.96 -15.93 8.52
C THR A 541 -20.59 -16.55 8.20
N THR A 542 -20.37 -17.82 8.56
CA THR A 542 -19.13 -18.55 8.21
C THR A 542 -18.88 -18.66 6.71
N GLN A 543 -19.93 -18.89 5.92
CA GLN A 543 -19.81 -18.99 4.46
C GLN A 543 -19.54 -17.62 3.83
N GLY A 544 -20.14 -16.56 4.40
CA GLY A 544 -19.86 -15.18 4.04
C GLY A 544 -18.40 -14.84 4.21
N TRP A 545 -17.88 -15.02 5.42
CA TRP A 545 -16.49 -14.73 5.76
C TRP A 545 -15.49 -15.53 4.91
N VAL A 546 -15.68 -16.85 4.75
CA VAL A 546 -14.79 -17.67 3.89
C VAL A 546 -14.84 -17.23 2.43
N SER A 547 -15.98 -16.72 1.95
CA SER A 547 -16.09 -16.18 0.59
C SER A 547 -15.37 -14.85 0.41
N THR A 548 -14.95 -14.18 1.49
CA THR A 548 -14.13 -12.96 1.45
C THR A 548 -12.68 -13.19 1.86
N LEU A 549 -12.28 -14.44 2.12
CA LEU A 549 -10.86 -14.82 2.23
C LEU A 549 -10.21 -14.94 0.83
N PRO A 550 -8.88 -14.81 0.71
CA PRO A 550 -8.16 -14.91 -0.57
C PRO A 550 -8.03 -16.37 -1.06
N LEU A 551 -9.16 -17.06 -1.26
CA LEU A 551 -9.22 -18.52 -1.53
C LEU A 551 -9.91 -18.87 -2.87
N GLY A 552 -10.56 -17.93 -3.53
CA GLY A 552 -11.36 -18.20 -4.74
C GLY A 552 -12.61 -19.03 -4.47
N LEU A 553 -13.13 -19.03 -3.23
CA LEU A 553 -14.25 -19.86 -2.80
C LEU A 553 -15.54 -19.07 -2.60
N ASP A 554 -16.38 -18.96 -3.62
CA ASP A 554 -17.73 -18.42 -3.44
C ASP A 554 -18.68 -19.47 -2.86
N LEU A 555 -18.91 -19.45 -1.54
CA LEU A 555 -19.82 -20.38 -0.83
C LEU A 555 -21.24 -19.80 -0.67
N VAL A 556 -21.39 -18.49 -0.86
CA VAL A 556 -22.66 -17.79 -0.68
C VAL A 556 -23.56 -17.95 -1.90
N LYS A 557 -23.00 -17.93 -3.11
CA LYS A 557 -23.70 -18.14 -4.38
C LYS A 557 -24.89 -17.18 -4.60
N VAL A 558 -24.85 -15.99 -4.01
CA VAL A 558 -25.76 -14.89 -4.35
C VAL A 558 -25.09 -14.15 -5.49
N ARG A 559 -25.59 -14.37 -6.72
CA ARG A 559 -24.91 -13.93 -7.94
C ARG A 559 -25.86 -13.20 -8.87
N ARG A 560 -25.30 -12.30 -9.67
CA ARG A 560 -25.97 -11.56 -10.73
C ARG A 560 -25.23 -11.72 -12.05
N THR A 561 -25.95 -11.87 -13.16
CA THR A 561 -25.33 -11.89 -14.49
C THR A 561 -25.14 -10.48 -15.02
N PHE A 562 -23.91 -10.17 -15.45
CA PHE A 562 -23.51 -8.93 -16.13
C PHE A 562 -22.93 -9.27 -17.50
N ASP A 563 -22.93 -8.29 -18.41
CA ASP A 563 -22.09 -8.32 -19.61
C ASP A 563 -20.69 -7.72 -19.33
N THR A 564 -19.79 -7.83 -20.32
CA THR A 564 -18.42 -7.31 -20.22
C THR A 564 -18.39 -5.84 -19.80
N ASN A 565 -19.19 -4.98 -20.45
CA ASN A 565 -19.13 -3.53 -20.24
C ASN A 565 -19.59 -3.15 -18.83
N ALA A 566 -20.70 -3.72 -18.35
CA ALA A 566 -21.20 -3.44 -17.00
C ALA A 566 -20.20 -3.89 -15.91
N LEU A 567 -19.52 -5.04 -16.12
CA LEU A 567 -18.51 -5.53 -15.19
C LEU A 567 -17.25 -4.67 -15.23
N ALA A 568 -16.79 -4.29 -16.42
CA ALA A 568 -15.60 -3.45 -16.58
C ALA A 568 -15.80 -2.06 -15.95
N ALA A 569 -17.01 -1.50 -16.04
CA ALA A 569 -17.35 -0.22 -15.41
C ALA A 569 -17.18 -0.22 -13.88
N ALA A 570 -17.19 -1.38 -13.21
CA ALA A 570 -16.92 -1.45 -11.77
C ALA A 570 -15.48 -1.06 -11.41
N PHE A 571 -14.52 -1.30 -12.32
CA PHE A 571 -13.09 -1.00 -12.19
C PHE A 571 -12.51 -1.25 -10.77
N PRO A 572 -12.31 -2.52 -10.36
CA PRO A 572 -11.95 -2.88 -8.99
C PRO A 572 -10.48 -2.60 -8.60
N PHE A 573 -9.70 -2.00 -9.50
CA PHE A 573 -8.30 -1.61 -9.26
C PHE A 573 -8.14 -0.13 -8.92
N SER A 574 -9.24 0.57 -8.63
CA SER A 574 -9.21 1.98 -8.24
C SER A 574 -8.77 2.12 -6.79
N SER A 575 -7.64 2.80 -6.55
CA SER A 575 -7.18 3.21 -5.21
C SER A 575 -6.38 4.51 -5.30
N PRO A 576 -6.52 5.43 -4.34
CA PRO A 576 -5.67 6.61 -4.24
C PRO A 576 -4.37 6.37 -3.45
N GLN A 577 -4.19 5.19 -2.87
CA GLN A 577 -3.00 4.86 -2.08
C GLN A 577 -1.87 4.36 -2.96
N LEU A 578 -0.62 4.57 -2.54
CA LEU A 578 0.52 3.96 -3.18
C LEU A 578 0.49 2.43 -2.98
N PRO A 579 0.85 1.63 -4.00
CA PRO A 579 1.05 0.22 -3.82
C PRO A 579 2.20 -0.03 -2.85
N VAL A 580 2.07 -1.08 -2.04
CA VAL A 580 3.16 -1.51 -1.15
C VAL A 580 4.03 -2.50 -1.90
N GLY A 581 5.32 -2.31 -1.75
CA GLY A 581 6.32 -3.14 -2.35
C GLY A 581 6.25 -4.62 -1.96
N ASP A 582 6.23 -4.91 -0.64
CA ASP A 582 6.04 -6.25 -0.10
C ASP A 582 4.59 -6.44 0.39
N PRO A 583 3.78 -7.24 -0.35
CA PRO A 583 2.41 -7.57 0.04
C PRO A 583 2.27 -8.16 1.45
N ALA A 584 3.31 -8.81 1.99
CA ALA A 584 3.30 -9.40 3.32
C ALA A 584 3.42 -8.35 4.44
N ARG A 585 4.03 -7.19 4.13
CA ARG A 585 4.23 -6.06 5.05
C ARG A 585 3.30 -4.89 4.75
N ALA A 586 2.26 -5.09 3.94
CA ALA A 586 1.30 -4.06 3.59
C ALA A 586 0.68 -3.32 4.80
N ALA A 587 0.55 -3.99 5.95
CA ALA A 587 0.05 -3.39 7.18
C ALA A 587 1.14 -2.68 8.02
N SER A 588 2.43 -2.89 7.76
CA SER A 588 3.53 -2.38 8.58
C SER A 588 4.43 -1.48 7.71
N PRO A 589 4.16 -0.18 7.65
CA PRO A 589 4.88 0.71 6.74
C PRO A 589 6.33 0.91 7.16
N GLU A 590 7.20 1.07 6.17
CA GLU A 590 8.62 1.39 6.34
C GLU A 590 8.93 2.73 5.69
N GLY A 591 9.92 3.46 6.22
CA GLY A 591 10.41 4.70 5.61
C GLY A 591 10.04 5.97 6.35
N VAL A 592 10.07 7.07 5.62
CA VAL A 592 9.69 8.41 6.09
C VAL A 592 8.21 8.65 5.78
N LEU A 593 7.47 9.19 6.74
CA LEU A 593 6.12 9.70 6.52
C LEU A 593 6.20 10.99 5.70
N TYR A 594 5.53 11.03 4.54
CA TYR A 594 5.43 12.25 3.71
C TYR A 594 4.13 13.00 3.98
N GLY A 595 3.06 12.28 4.33
CA GLY A 595 1.75 12.89 4.43
C GLY A 595 0.60 11.91 4.51
N ARG A 596 -0.60 12.43 4.26
CA ARG A 596 -1.87 11.70 4.19
C ARG A 596 -2.29 11.56 2.75
N ASP A 597 -2.83 10.40 2.40
CA ASP A 597 -3.45 10.19 1.09
C ASP A 597 -4.93 10.67 1.07
N ALA A 598 -5.54 10.65 -0.12
CA ALA A 598 -6.93 11.07 -0.30
C ALA A 598 -7.98 10.09 0.28
N ALA A 599 -7.58 8.89 0.73
CA ALA A 599 -8.43 7.90 1.39
C ALA A 599 -8.14 7.77 2.90
N SER A 600 -7.63 8.85 3.51
CA SER A 600 -7.29 8.94 4.93
C SER A 600 -6.24 7.92 5.41
N GLY A 601 -5.46 7.36 4.50
CA GLY A 601 -4.27 6.57 4.81
C GLY A 601 -3.02 7.44 4.97
N LEU A 602 -1.92 6.81 5.39
CA LEU A 602 -0.61 7.45 5.52
C LEU A 602 0.31 7.07 4.36
N VAL A 603 1.06 8.05 3.87
CA VAL A 603 2.03 7.89 2.77
C VAL A 603 3.43 7.76 3.36
N PHE A 604 3.91 6.53 3.48
CA PHE A 604 5.28 6.23 3.86
C PHE A 604 6.11 5.84 2.64
N VAL A 605 7.33 6.34 2.56
CA VAL A 605 8.28 6.00 1.49
C VAL A 605 9.65 5.73 2.09
N ASP A 606 10.20 4.54 1.84
CA ASP A 606 11.57 4.21 2.18
C ASP A 606 12.50 4.32 0.96
N ARG A 607 13.17 5.47 0.84
CA ARG A 607 14.14 5.72 -0.23
C ARG A 607 15.35 4.79 -0.21
N PHE A 608 15.65 4.18 0.95
CA PHE A 608 16.76 3.24 1.13
C PHE A 608 16.28 1.79 1.26
N GLY A 609 14.99 1.54 1.05
CA GLY A 609 14.41 0.21 1.05
C GLY A 609 14.92 -0.65 -0.11
N PRO A 610 14.76 -1.99 -0.02
CA PRO A 610 15.26 -2.93 -1.02
C PRO A 610 14.60 -2.76 -2.40
N GLU A 611 13.43 -2.14 -2.44
CA GLU A 611 12.64 -1.98 -3.66
C GLU A 611 13.00 -0.75 -4.48
N ALA A 612 13.59 0.27 -3.82
CA ALA A 612 13.97 1.49 -4.49
C ALA A 612 15.14 1.24 -5.47
N HIS A 613 14.95 1.53 -6.75
CA HIS A 613 15.99 1.38 -7.78
C HIS A 613 17.20 2.31 -7.56
N ASN A 614 16.96 3.46 -6.94
CA ASN A 614 17.96 4.40 -6.45
C ASN A 614 17.36 5.26 -5.33
N HIS A 615 18.20 6.04 -4.65
CA HIS A 615 17.80 6.85 -3.49
C HIS A 615 17.54 8.32 -3.85
N ASN A 616 17.48 8.66 -5.14
CA ASN A 616 17.36 10.03 -5.60
C ASN A 616 15.91 10.51 -5.56
N ALA A 617 15.74 11.78 -5.22
CA ALA A 617 14.45 12.46 -5.22
C ALA A 617 14.50 13.77 -6.00
N VAL A 618 13.39 14.12 -6.64
CA VAL A 618 13.18 15.44 -7.24
C VAL A 618 11.91 16.06 -6.65
N VAL A 619 11.99 17.32 -6.24
CA VAL A 619 10.87 18.08 -5.68
C VAL A 619 10.67 19.36 -6.49
N LEU A 620 9.53 19.45 -7.17
CA LEU A 620 9.16 20.58 -8.02
C LEU A 620 7.90 21.26 -7.49
N GLY A 621 7.84 22.58 -7.49
CA GLY A 621 6.66 23.33 -7.05
C GLY A 621 6.89 24.83 -7.11
N ARG A 622 5.86 25.60 -7.49
CA ARG A 622 5.98 27.07 -7.51
C ARG A 622 6.31 27.64 -6.12
N SER A 623 6.78 28.89 -6.09
CA SER A 623 6.95 29.62 -4.83
C SER A 623 5.68 29.59 -3.96
N GLY A 624 5.86 29.30 -2.67
CA GLY A 624 4.75 29.18 -1.71
C GLY A 624 3.97 27.86 -1.78
N ALA A 625 4.33 26.90 -2.64
CA ALA A 625 3.64 25.60 -2.71
C ALA A 625 3.92 24.67 -1.51
N GLY A 626 4.89 25.01 -0.65
CA GLY A 626 5.29 24.20 0.51
C GLY A 626 6.52 23.31 0.27
N LYS A 627 7.34 23.62 -0.73
CA LYS A 627 8.55 22.85 -1.10
C LYS A 627 9.57 22.77 0.04
N SER A 628 10.05 23.91 0.56
CA SER A 628 11.05 23.95 1.63
C SER A 628 10.55 23.27 2.90
N TYR A 629 9.27 23.45 3.25
CA TYR A 629 8.62 22.78 4.37
C TYR A 629 8.70 21.25 4.25
N LEU A 630 8.34 20.71 3.07
CA LEU A 630 8.39 19.27 2.81
C LEU A 630 9.81 18.73 2.83
N VAL A 631 10.76 19.43 2.20
CA VAL A 631 12.17 19.01 2.12
C VAL A 631 12.81 19.01 3.52
N LYS A 632 12.58 20.05 4.33
CA LYS A 632 13.05 20.12 5.72
C LYS A 632 12.46 19.00 6.59
N THR A 633 11.19 18.69 6.40
CA THR A 633 10.53 17.58 7.10
C THR A 633 11.12 16.22 6.69
N ASP A 634 11.39 16.00 5.40
CA ASP A 634 12.05 14.78 4.89
C ASP A 634 13.48 14.63 5.45
N ILE A 635 14.24 15.73 5.50
CA ILE A 635 15.59 15.79 6.10
C ILE A 635 15.53 15.39 7.58
N LEU A 636 14.64 16.02 8.35
CA LEU A 636 14.51 15.81 9.78
C LEU A 636 14.11 14.36 10.10
N ARG A 637 13.11 13.82 9.39
CA ARG A 637 12.68 12.42 9.54
C ARG A 637 13.73 11.41 9.07
N SER A 638 14.54 11.77 8.09
CA SER A 638 15.68 10.96 7.66
C SER A 638 16.79 10.93 8.72
N LEU A 639 17.04 12.04 9.42
CA LEU A 639 17.95 12.08 10.57
C LEU A 639 17.47 11.18 11.71
N TYR A 640 16.16 11.09 11.98
CA TYR A 640 15.62 10.16 12.98
C TYR A 640 15.94 8.69 12.69
N ARG A 641 16.13 8.37 11.40
CA ARG A 641 16.51 7.04 10.91
C ARG A 641 18.03 6.85 10.80
N GLY A 642 18.82 7.82 11.25
CA GLY A 642 20.28 7.78 11.20
C GLY A 642 20.86 8.03 9.80
N ILE A 643 20.09 8.62 8.88
CA ILE A 643 20.55 8.98 7.54
C ILE A 643 21.21 10.36 7.61
N GLU A 644 22.52 10.42 7.35
CA GLU A 644 23.26 11.69 7.38
C GLU A 644 22.82 12.61 6.24
N GLN A 645 22.85 13.91 6.48
CA GLN A 645 22.36 14.94 5.58
C GLN A 645 23.50 15.88 5.16
N VAL A 646 23.64 16.13 3.87
CA VAL A 646 24.51 17.17 3.32
C VAL A 646 23.64 18.10 2.48
N ILE A 647 23.60 19.37 2.84
CA ILE A 647 22.73 20.36 2.20
C ILE A 647 23.59 21.39 1.49
N ILE A 648 23.27 21.68 0.23
CA ILE A 648 23.81 22.81 -0.50
C ILE A 648 22.68 23.83 -0.59
N ASP A 649 22.88 24.96 0.08
CA ASP A 649 21.87 25.97 0.38
C ASP A 649 22.28 27.32 -0.24
N PRO A 650 21.78 27.65 -1.44
CA PRO A 650 22.09 28.93 -2.07
C PRO A 650 21.45 30.14 -1.38
N GLU A 651 20.38 29.94 -0.60
CA GLU A 651 19.49 31.02 -0.12
C GLU A 651 19.47 31.19 1.41
N ASP A 652 20.23 30.39 2.16
CA ASP A 652 20.34 30.44 3.63
C ASP A 652 19.05 30.04 4.37
N GLU A 653 18.25 29.15 3.75
CA GLU A 653 16.98 28.68 4.33
C GLU A 653 17.15 27.59 5.40
N TYR A 654 18.31 26.92 5.46
CA TYR A 654 18.52 25.75 6.32
C TYR A 654 19.30 26.04 7.61
N ARG A 655 19.67 27.30 7.85
CA ARG A 655 20.44 27.75 9.02
C ARG A 655 19.80 27.33 10.34
N ALA A 656 18.56 27.77 10.57
CA ALA A 656 17.82 27.52 11.80
C ALA A 656 17.68 26.01 12.07
N LEU A 657 17.28 25.22 11.06
CA LEU A 657 17.16 23.77 11.20
C LEU A 657 18.50 23.10 11.52
N THR A 658 19.58 23.52 10.85
CA THR A 658 20.91 22.93 11.06
C THR A 658 21.40 23.19 12.48
N GLU A 659 21.26 24.42 12.97
CA GLU A 659 21.65 24.79 14.34
C GLU A 659 20.77 24.05 15.37
N ALA A 660 19.47 23.98 15.14
CA ALA A 660 18.52 23.34 16.06
C ALA A 660 18.76 21.83 16.25
N VAL A 661 19.28 21.11 15.25
CA VAL A 661 19.58 19.66 15.39
C VAL A 661 21.03 19.36 15.80
N GLY A 662 21.83 20.38 16.11
CA GLY A 662 23.26 20.23 16.42
C GLY A 662 24.12 19.89 15.20
N GLY A 663 23.66 20.29 14.00
CA GLY A 663 24.40 20.18 12.75
C GLY A 663 25.52 21.20 12.61
N THR A 664 26.28 21.10 11.51
CA THR A 664 27.34 22.06 11.16
C THR A 664 26.89 22.93 9.99
N TYR A 665 26.67 24.22 10.25
CA TYR A 665 26.35 25.20 9.20
C TYR A 665 27.62 25.95 8.77
N ILE A 666 27.95 25.90 7.47
CA ILE A 666 29.18 26.48 6.91
C ILE A 666 28.80 27.67 6.01
N HIS A 667 29.04 28.87 6.52
CA HIS A 667 28.80 30.14 5.83
C HIS A 667 29.95 30.47 4.85
N LEU A 668 29.87 30.07 3.59
CA LEU A 668 30.91 30.42 2.62
C LEU A 668 30.81 31.89 2.22
N GLY A 669 31.94 32.59 2.30
CA GLY A 669 32.01 34.04 2.10
C GLY A 669 32.06 34.83 3.40
N ALA A 670 31.63 34.24 4.53
CA ALA A 670 31.77 34.87 5.84
C ALA A 670 33.25 35.05 6.24
N PRO A 671 33.59 36.14 6.96
CA PRO A 671 34.95 36.35 7.45
C PRO A 671 35.46 35.17 8.30
N GLY A 672 36.63 34.64 7.94
CA GLY A 672 37.27 33.54 8.67
C GLY A 672 36.79 32.14 8.29
N ILE A 673 35.85 31.99 7.34
CA ILE A 673 35.47 30.69 6.80
C ILE A 673 36.30 30.38 5.54
N ARG A 674 37.06 29.29 5.59
CA ARG A 674 37.96 28.85 4.51
C ARG A 674 37.76 27.39 4.19
N LEU A 675 37.84 27.07 2.90
CA LEU A 675 37.94 25.70 2.41
C LEU A 675 39.22 25.58 1.58
N ASN A 676 40.17 24.80 2.10
CA ASN A 676 41.46 24.63 1.44
C ASN A 676 41.34 23.66 0.25
N PRO A 677 41.58 24.10 -1.01
CA PRO A 677 41.53 23.20 -2.16
C PRO A 677 42.58 22.09 -2.13
N PHE A 678 43.66 22.25 -1.35
CA PHE A 678 44.76 21.30 -1.24
C PHE A 678 44.55 20.21 -0.19
N ASP A 679 43.44 20.23 0.55
CA ASP A 679 43.17 19.22 1.56
C ASP A 679 43.10 17.82 0.96
N LEU A 680 43.96 16.93 1.45
CA LEU A 680 43.93 15.53 1.07
C LEU A 680 42.69 14.84 1.65
N GLU A 681 42.18 13.89 0.89
CA GLU A 681 41.09 13.03 1.33
C GLU A 681 41.61 12.03 2.38
N VAL A 682 41.65 12.48 3.63
CA VAL A 682 42.05 11.68 4.79
C VAL A 682 40.81 11.34 5.60
N HIS A 683 40.58 10.05 5.79
CA HIS A 683 39.46 9.49 6.53
C HIS A 683 39.92 8.98 7.88
N THR A 684 39.28 9.46 8.94
CA THR A 684 39.45 8.89 10.28
C THR A 684 38.44 7.75 10.45
N ARG A 685 38.94 6.55 10.73
CA ARG A 685 38.11 5.39 11.06
C ARG A 685 37.56 5.50 12.49
N PRO A 686 36.50 4.74 12.83
CA PRO A 686 35.99 4.68 14.20
C PRO A 686 37.03 4.26 15.25
N ASP A 687 38.05 3.49 14.85
CA ASP A 687 39.19 3.09 15.70
C ASP A 687 40.25 4.19 15.87
N GLY A 688 40.00 5.40 15.35
CA GLY A 688 40.92 6.53 15.39
C GLY A 688 42.03 6.50 14.32
N ARG A 689 42.13 5.43 13.51
CA ARG A 689 43.17 5.33 12.47
C ARG A 689 42.82 6.22 11.28
N ARG A 690 43.78 7.03 10.85
CA ARG A 690 43.67 7.86 9.64
C ARG A 690 44.11 7.06 8.42
N THR A 691 43.30 7.08 7.38
CA THR A 691 43.51 6.35 6.12
C THR A 691 43.18 7.23 4.94
N ALA A 692 43.71 6.94 3.77
CA ALA A 692 43.44 7.69 2.54
C ALA A 692 43.44 6.72 1.34
N PRO A 693 42.67 7.01 0.28
CA PRO A 693 42.71 6.23 -0.97
C PRO A 693 44.13 6.18 -1.57
N SER A 694 44.52 5.08 -2.21
CA SER A 694 45.89 4.90 -2.76
C SER A 694 46.30 5.92 -3.82
N ASP A 695 45.33 6.63 -4.40
CA ASP A 695 45.51 7.67 -5.40
C ASP A 695 45.10 9.07 -4.90
N ALA A 696 44.94 9.25 -3.59
CA ALA A 696 44.46 10.50 -2.97
C ALA A 696 45.28 11.72 -3.39
N LEU A 697 46.61 11.62 -3.33
CA LEU A 697 47.50 12.72 -3.73
C LEU A 697 47.35 13.05 -5.22
N ASN A 698 47.31 12.03 -6.09
CA ASN A 698 47.16 12.24 -7.54
C ASN A 698 45.81 12.87 -7.91
N ARG A 699 44.71 12.38 -7.31
CA ARG A 699 43.38 12.99 -7.50
C ARG A 699 43.36 14.44 -7.03
N ARG A 700 44.01 14.72 -5.89
CA ARG A 700 44.07 16.08 -5.35
C ARG A 700 44.92 17.01 -6.22
N LYS A 701 46.05 16.56 -6.76
CA LYS A 701 46.82 17.33 -7.76
C LYS A 701 45.96 17.69 -8.98
N LEU A 702 45.21 16.72 -9.53
CA LEU A 702 44.27 16.96 -10.64
C LEU A 702 43.13 17.93 -10.27
N PHE A 703 42.62 17.84 -9.04
CA PHE A 703 41.65 18.79 -8.53
C PHE A 703 42.23 20.21 -8.42
N CYS A 704 43.47 20.36 -7.93
CA CYS A 704 44.18 21.65 -7.93
C CYS A 704 44.25 22.23 -9.35
N HIS A 705 44.59 21.43 -10.37
CA HIS A 705 44.54 21.90 -11.76
C HIS A 705 43.15 22.39 -12.19
N THR A 706 42.09 21.70 -11.74
CA THR A 706 40.70 22.09 -12.02
C THR A 706 40.37 23.41 -11.33
N VAL A 707 40.77 23.58 -10.07
CA VAL A 707 40.61 24.83 -9.30
C VAL A 707 41.32 25.98 -10.01
N ILE A 708 42.59 25.83 -10.38
CA ILE A 708 43.33 26.89 -11.08
C ILE A 708 42.71 27.21 -12.44
N ARG A 709 42.16 26.20 -13.14
CA ARG A 709 41.40 26.42 -14.38
C ARG A 709 40.13 27.24 -14.17
N VAL A 710 39.40 27.00 -13.08
CA VAL A 710 38.22 27.81 -12.75
C VAL A 710 38.62 29.24 -12.37
N LEU A 711 39.74 29.43 -11.66
CA LEU A 711 40.21 30.75 -11.25
C LEU A 711 40.77 31.59 -12.41
N LEU A 712 41.54 30.98 -13.31
CA LEU A 712 42.31 31.69 -14.33
C LEU A 712 41.81 31.49 -15.77
N GLY A 713 40.83 30.61 -16.00
CA GLY A 713 40.40 30.22 -17.35
C GLY A 713 41.28 29.13 -17.98
N ASP A 714 41.28 29.01 -19.31
CA ASP A 714 42.03 27.98 -20.02
C ASP A 714 43.55 28.27 -20.06
N GLN A 715 44.37 27.31 -19.64
CA GLN A 715 45.83 27.41 -19.66
C GLN A 715 46.46 26.85 -20.95
N THR A 716 47.52 27.51 -21.40
CA THR A 716 48.42 26.98 -22.44
C THR A 716 49.12 25.69 -21.99
N ALA A 717 49.65 24.92 -22.95
CA ALA A 717 50.39 23.69 -22.63
C ALA A 717 51.63 23.96 -21.74
N ALA A 718 52.32 25.08 -21.97
CA ALA A 718 53.44 25.52 -21.14
C ALA A 718 52.99 25.84 -19.70
N GLN A 719 51.93 26.65 -19.55
CA GLN A 719 51.37 26.97 -18.23
C GLN A 719 50.91 25.72 -17.47
N ARG A 720 50.30 24.74 -18.14
CA ARG A 720 49.90 23.48 -17.51
C ARG A 720 51.08 22.64 -17.01
N ALA A 721 52.15 22.54 -17.80
CA ALA A 721 53.36 21.81 -17.40
C ALA A 721 54.09 22.49 -16.23
N THR A 722 54.18 23.82 -16.26
CA THR A 722 54.72 24.62 -15.16
C THR A 722 53.88 24.46 -13.89
N LEU A 723 52.54 24.51 -14.01
CA LEU A 723 51.64 24.32 -12.89
C LEU A 723 51.76 22.91 -12.27
N ASP A 724 51.87 21.85 -13.08
CA ASP A 724 52.04 20.47 -12.58
C ASP A 724 53.32 20.32 -11.75
N THR A 725 54.41 20.92 -12.24
CA THR A 725 55.69 20.97 -11.52
C THR A 725 55.55 21.74 -10.21
N ALA A 726 54.88 22.90 -10.23
CA ALA A 726 54.69 23.74 -9.04
C ALA A 726 53.77 23.08 -8.00
N VAL A 727 52.66 22.47 -8.40
CA VAL A 727 51.75 21.74 -7.50
C VAL A 727 52.48 20.58 -6.83
N THR A 728 53.30 19.83 -7.58
CA THR A 728 54.12 18.76 -7.01
C THR A 728 55.14 19.29 -6.00
N ALA A 729 55.83 20.39 -6.32
CA ALA A 729 56.75 21.06 -5.39
C ALA A 729 56.02 21.58 -4.13
N THR A 730 54.78 22.03 -4.27
CA THR A 730 53.95 22.58 -3.18
C THR A 730 53.58 21.52 -2.14
N TYR A 731 53.23 20.30 -2.58
CA TYR A 731 53.04 19.19 -1.63
C TYR A 731 54.36 18.75 -1.00
N ALA A 732 55.44 18.68 -1.80
CA ALA A 732 56.75 18.28 -1.31
C ALA A 732 57.30 19.23 -0.24
N SER A 733 57.06 20.55 -0.36
CA SER A 733 57.49 21.56 0.62
C SER A 733 56.72 21.43 1.95
N ALA A 734 55.46 21.01 1.91
CA ALA A 734 54.69 20.62 3.10
C ALA A 734 55.07 19.22 3.65
N GLY A 735 56.05 18.55 3.04
CA GLY A 735 56.49 17.22 3.41
C GLY A 735 55.52 16.11 3.02
N ILE A 736 54.60 16.37 2.10
CA ILE A 736 53.67 15.37 1.54
C ILE A 736 54.31 14.82 0.26
N THR A 737 54.59 13.52 0.25
CA THR A 737 55.25 12.83 -0.88
C THR A 737 54.38 11.69 -1.41
N GLU A 738 54.87 10.90 -2.36
CA GLU A 738 54.17 9.69 -2.85
C GLU A 738 54.05 8.59 -1.77
N ASP A 739 54.72 8.72 -0.61
CA ASP A 739 54.55 7.82 0.53
C ASP A 739 53.25 8.13 1.30
N PRO A 740 52.28 7.20 1.36
CA PRO A 740 51.01 7.40 2.08
C PRO A 740 51.16 7.72 3.56
N ALA A 741 52.28 7.37 4.21
CA ALA A 741 52.53 7.72 5.60
C ALA A 741 52.60 9.24 5.84
N THR A 742 52.93 10.01 4.79
CA THR A 742 53.06 11.47 4.85
C THR A 742 51.74 12.22 4.69
N TRP A 743 50.69 11.58 4.17
CA TRP A 743 49.43 12.23 3.77
C TRP A 743 48.56 12.73 4.91
N THR A 744 48.93 12.43 6.16
CA THR A 744 48.25 12.92 7.37
C THR A 744 48.75 14.29 7.83
N ARG A 745 49.83 14.79 7.22
CA ARG A 745 50.42 16.12 7.49
C ARG A 745 49.45 17.23 7.04
N PRO A 746 49.56 18.44 7.62
CA PRO A 746 48.77 19.59 7.17
C PRO A 746 49.00 19.84 5.68
N ALA A 747 47.91 20.02 4.94
CA ALA A 747 47.99 20.34 3.51
C ALA A 747 48.60 21.75 3.31
N PRO A 748 49.33 21.96 2.21
CA PRO A 748 49.77 23.30 1.82
C PRO A 748 48.57 24.21 1.48
N THR A 749 48.81 25.49 1.26
CA THR A 749 47.79 26.47 0.85
C THR A 749 48.07 27.02 -0.53
N LEU A 750 47.14 27.81 -1.07
CA LEU A 750 47.31 28.49 -2.35
C LEU A 750 48.49 29.47 -2.33
N GLY A 751 48.75 30.14 -1.20
CA GLY A 751 49.93 30.99 -1.01
C GLY A 751 51.24 30.22 -1.20
N VAL A 752 51.34 28.99 -0.67
CA VAL A 752 52.53 28.14 -0.87
C VAL A 752 52.72 27.78 -2.35
N LEU A 753 51.63 27.57 -3.10
CA LEU A 753 51.73 27.35 -4.56
C LEU A 753 52.32 28.59 -5.27
N CYS A 754 51.90 29.80 -4.91
CA CYS A 754 52.46 31.04 -5.48
C CYS A 754 53.96 31.18 -5.17
N GLU A 755 54.39 30.84 -3.96
CA GLU A 755 55.81 30.82 -3.59
C GLU A 755 56.60 29.82 -4.44
N GLN A 756 56.07 28.61 -4.64
CA GLN A 756 56.71 27.60 -5.48
C GLN A 756 56.77 28.01 -6.95
N LEU A 757 55.72 28.67 -7.47
CA LEU A 757 55.73 29.22 -8.83
C LEU A 757 56.82 30.28 -8.99
N ALA A 758 56.94 31.23 -8.05
CA ALA A 758 57.99 32.25 -8.07
C ALA A 758 59.39 31.63 -7.96
N ALA A 759 59.55 30.55 -7.19
CA ALA A 759 60.83 29.84 -7.03
C ALA A 759 61.31 29.14 -8.31
N LEU A 760 60.43 28.83 -9.26
CA LEU A 760 60.81 28.23 -10.55
C LEU A 760 61.59 29.20 -11.46
N GLY A 761 61.47 30.52 -11.24
CA GLY A 761 62.26 31.53 -11.95
C GLY A 761 62.06 31.54 -13.47
N SER A 762 60.85 31.23 -13.94
CA SER A 762 60.50 31.23 -15.37
C SER A 762 59.39 32.24 -15.65
N ALA A 763 59.44 32.91 -16.80
CA ALA A 763 58.44 33.91 -17.17
C ALA A 763 57.00 33.38 -17.15
N VAL A 764 56.80 32.10 -17.48
CA VAL A 764 55.48 31.43 -17.43
C VAL A 764 55.01 31.21 -15.99
N ALA A 765 55.92 30.90 -15.08
CA ALA A 765 55.59 30.70 -13.66
C ALA A 765 55.29 32.05 -12.97
N ASP A 766 56.05 33.09 -13.30
CA ASP A 766 55.82 34.45 -12.79
C ASP A 766 54.45 35.00 -13.24
N ASP A 767 54.06 34.74 -14.50
CA ASP A 767 52.76 35.11 -15.05
C ASP A 767 51.59 34.40 -14.33
N LEU A 768 51.74 33.09 -14.05
CA LEU A 768 50.76 32.33 -13.26
C LEU A 768 50.68 32.82 -11.81
N ALA A 769 51.82 33.08 -11.17
CA ALA A 769 51.87 33.58 -9.80
C ALA A 769 51.23 34.97 -9.68
N ALA A 770 51.51 35.87 -10.63
CA ALA A 770 50.88 37.19 -10.71
C ALA A 770 49.37 37.10 -10.92
N SER A 771 48.92 36.15 -11.75
CA SER A 771 47.48 35.91 -11.99
C SER A 771 46.76 35.35 -10.77
N LEU A 772 47.45 34.62 -9.88
CA LEU A 772 46.90 34.08 -8.64
C LEU A 772 46.95 35.07 -7.45
N ALA A 773 47.70 36.17 -7.57
CA ALA A 773 47.86 37.17 -6.51
C ALA A 773 46.53 37.66 -5.88
N PRO A 774 45.42 37.84 -6.61
CA PRO A 774 44.13 38.22 -6.00
C PRO A 774 43.56 37.20 -5.01
N PHE A 775 43.99 35.95 -5.06
CA PHE A 775 43.46 34.83 -4.27
C PHE A 775 44.38 34.39 -3.13
N VAL A 776 45.48 35.10 -2.87
CA VAL A 776 46.46 34.74 -1.83
C VAL A 776 46.84 35.93 -0.95
N GLY A 777 47.21 35.68 0.30
CA GLY A 777 47.68 36.69 1.25
C GLY A 777 46.65 37.82 1.48
N GLU A 778 47.05 39.06 1.14
CA GLU A 778 46.20 40.26 1.23
C GLU A 778 45.33 40.50 -0.01
N GLY A 779 45.28 39.53 -0.95
CA GLY A 779 44.43 39.59 -2.13
C GLY A 779 42.94 39.65 -1.78
N ALA A 780 42.16 40.36 -2.61
CA ALA A 780 40.74 40.63 -2.38
C ALA A 780 39.87 39.37 -2.20
N PHE A 781 40.31 38.24 -2.77
CA PHE A 781 39.59 36.96 -2.75
C PHE A 781 40.29 35.86 -1.93
N ALA A 782 41.39 36.20 -1.25
CA ALA A 782 42.19 35.24 -0.48
C ALA A 782 41.42 34.61 0.69
N GLY A 783 40.44 35.35 1.23
CA GLY A 783 39.67 34.98 2.41
C GLY A 783 38.96 33.62 2.34
N LEU A 784 38.64 33.12 1.14
CA LEU A 784 37.95 31.84 0.92
C LEU A 784 38.92 30.65 0.74
N LEU A 785 40.06 30.88 0.09
CA LEU A 785 40.90 29.84 -0.53
C LEU A 785 42.28 29.68 0.13
N ASP A 786 42.85 30.76 0.67
CA ASP A 786 44.23 30.76 1.14
C ASP A 786 44.30 30.63 2.66
N GLY A 787 44.35 29.38 3.11
CA GLY A 787 44.50 29.00 4.50
C GLY A 787 44.03 27.56 4.75
N PRO A 788 44.26 27.02 5.95
CA PRO A 788 43.70 25.72 6.33
C PRO A 788 42.17 25.80 6.38
N THR A 789 41.49 24.68 6.08
CA THR A 789 40.04 24.56 6.26
C THR A 789 39.67 24.82 7.73
N THR A 790 38.72 25.72 7.96
CA THR A 790 38.45 26.24 9.32
C THR A 790 37.33 25.50 10.06
N VAL A 791 36.45 24.82 9.35
CA VAL A 791 35.31 24.08 9.93
C VAL A 791 35.39 22.61 9.53
N SER A 792 35.38 21.70 10.52
CA SER A 792 35.32 20.26 10.25
C SER A 792 33.86 19.84 10.02
N PRO A 793 33.51 19.30 8.85
CA PRO A 793 32.14 18.90 8.55
C PRO A 793 31.87 17.50 9.10
N ASP A 794 31.93 17.29 10.42
CA ASP A 794 31.82 15.94 11.03
C ASP A 794 30.41 15.59 11.54
N ALA A 795 29.51 16.57 11.67
CA ALA A 795 28.15 16.34 12.17
C ALA A 795 27.30 15.44 11.25
N ALA A 796 26.20 14.91 11.80
CA ALA A 796 25.22 14.12 11.05
C ALA A 796 24.50 14.94 9.96
N MET A 797 24.31 16.23 10.21
CA MET A 797 23.80 17.22 9.24
C MET A 797 24.86 18.29 8.99
N VAL A 798 25.20 18.51 7.72
CA VAL A 798 26.12 19.56 7.28
C VAL A 798 25.44 20.39 6.20
N ALA A 799 25.36 21.71 6.37
CA ALA A 799 24.79 22.62 5.39
C ALA A 799 25.83 23.64 4.91
N TYR A 800 25.97 23.79 3.60
CA TYR A 800 26.87 24.75 2.97
C TYR A 800 26.05 25.90 2.40
N SER A 801 26.21 27.09 2.98
CA SER A 801 25.59 28.32 2.48
C SER A 801 26.42 28.91 1.35
N LEU A 802 25.80 29.25 0.22
CA LEU A 802 26.47 29.96 -0.88
C LEU A 802 26.05 31.43 -1.00
N ARG A 803 25.16 31.90 -0.11
CA ARG A 803 24.51 33.22 -0.20
C ARG A 803 25.49 34.39 -0.10
N GLU A 804 26.45 34.31 0.81
CA GLU A 804 27.42 35.38 1.08
C GLU A 804 28.64 35.34 0.16
N LEU A 805 28.71 34.37 -0.77
CA LEU A 805 29.80 34.34 -1.74
C LEU A 805 29.67 35.49 -2.75
N PRO A 806 30.73 36.30 -2.94
CA PRO A 806 30.80 37.25 -4.04
C PRO A 806 30.55 36.57 -5.39
N ASP A 807 29.94 37.26 -6.34
CA ASP A 807 29.59 36.69 -7.65
C ASP A 807 30.82 36.13 -8.38
N GLU A 808 31.98 36.77 -8.22
CA GLU A 808 33.27 36.31 -8.77
C GLU A 808 33.73 34.98 -8.16
N LEU A 809 33.33 34.68 -6.92
CA LEU A 809 33.71 33.48 -6.19
C LEU A 809 32.65 32.38 -6.19
N LYS A 810 31.43 32.66 -6.67
CA LYS A 810 30.35 31.65 -6.70
C LYS A 810 30.76 30.39 -7.43
N THR A 811 31.42 30.48 -8.60
CA THR A 811 31.81 29.29 -9.37
C THR A 811 32.83 28.43 -8.62
N ILE A 812 33.85 29.05 -8.02
CA ILE A 812 34.87 28.31 -7.27
C ILE A 812 34.34 27.79 -5.93
N GLY A 813 33.54 28.58 -5.22
CA GLY A 813 32.90 28.18 -3.97
C GLY A 813 31.98 26.98 -4.18
N THR A 814 31.14 27.00 -5.22
CA THR A 814 30.34 25.85 -5.62
C THR A 814 31.23 24.64 -5.91
N LEU A 815 32.28 24.77 -6.71
CA LEU A 815 33.19 23.64 -7.00
C LEU A 815 33.80 23.03 -5.72
N LEU A 816 34.20 23.86 -4.75
CA LEU A 816 34.76 23.41 -3.47
C LEU A 816 33.73 22.66 -2.62
N VAL A 817 32.49 23.14 -2.56
CA VAL A 817 31.40 22.46 -1.86
C VAL A 817 31.08 21.12 -2.50
N LEU A 818 31.03 21.06 -3.83
CA LEU A 818 30.77 19.82 -4.56
C LEU A 818 31.91 18.80 -4.33
N ASP A 819 33.17 19.24 -4.29
CA ASP A 819 34.32 18.38 -3.93
C ASP A 819 34.26 17.91 -2.47
N ALA A 820 33.96 18.80 -1.53
CA ALA A 820 33.82 18.45 -0.12
C ALA A 820 32.68 17.44 0.11
N THR A 821 31.55 17.66 -0.55
CA THR A 821 30.40 16.75 -0.55
C THR A 821 30.79 15.39 -1.13
N TRP A 822 31.48 15.37 -2.27
CA TRP A 822 31.94 14.12 -2.88
C TRP A 822 32.90 13.33 -1.98
N ARG A 823 33.90 13.99 -1.37
CA ARG A 823 34.83 13.34 -0.43
C ARG A 823 34.11 12.71 0.75
N ARG A 824 33.07 13.39 1.27
CA ARG A 824 32.26 12.84 2.37
C ARG A 824 31.45 11.62 1.92
N VAL A 825 30.82 11.70 0.75
CA VAL A 825 30.00 10.61 0.20
C VAL A 825 30.85 9.40 -0.20
N ALA A 826 32.00 9.62 -0.84
CA ALA A 826 32.86 8.56 -1.37
C ALA A 826 33.73 7.87 -0.30
N ASN A 827 33.71 8.36 0.94
CA ASN A 827 34.54 7.87 2.04
C ASN A 827 34.30 6.37 2.33
N PRO A 828 35.27 5.49 2.04
CA PRO A 828 35.13 4.05 2.27
C PRO A 828 35.28 3.66 3.75
N ALA A 829 35.86 4.51 4.59
CA ALA A 829 36.09 4.25 6.01
C ALA A 829 34.82 4.42 6.87
N ASN A 830 33.84 5.18 6.38
CA ASN A 830 32.55 5.38 7.05
C ASN A 830 31.41 5.22 6.03
N ARG A 831 30.98 3.98 5.80
CA ARG A 831 29.84 3.66 4.93
C ARG A 831 28.54 3.72 5.71
N ARG A 832 27.78 4.78 5.48
CA ARG A 832 26.47 5.05 6.09
C ARG A 832 25.50 5.56 5.01
N PRO A 833 24.19 5.41 5.19
CA PRO A 833 23.21 6.02 4.30
C PRO A 833 23.33 7.54 4.38
N ARG A 834 23.40 8.21 3.23
CA ARG A 834 23.51 9.68 3.15
C ARG A 834 22.54 10.27 2.14
N MET A 835 21.99 11.42 2.46
CA MET A 835 21.23 12.23 1.52
C MET A 835 21.95 13.53 1.26
N VAL A 836 22.11 13.86 -0.02
CA VAL A 836 22.64 15.14 -0.48
C VAL A 836 21.48 15.94 -1.05
N THR A 837 21.10 17.01 -0.38
CA THR A 837 20.01 17.89 -0.79
C THR A 837 20.58 19.15 -1.42
N VAL A 838 20.07 19.48 -2.60
CA VAL A 838 20.42 20.70 -3.33
C VAL A 838 19.14 21.48 -3.52
N ASP A 839 18.98 22.55 -2.73
CA ASP A 839 17.86 23.47 -2.91
C ASP A 839 18.19 24.51 -3.98
N GLU A 840 17.14 25.04 -4.62
CA GLU A 840 17.22 25.89 -5.81
C GLU A 840 18.29 25.43 -6.79
N ALA A 841 18.26 24.15 -7.13
CA ALA A 841 19.34 23.50 -7.88
C ALA A 841 19.58 24.14 -9.27
N TRP A 842 18.60 24.85 -9.82
CA TRP A 842 18.76 25.63 -11.05
C TRP A 842 19.91 26.65 -10.93
N LEU A 843 20.12 27.25 -9.76
CA LEU A 843 21.23 28.19 -9.50
C LEU A 843 22.60 27.53 -9.71
N ILE A 844 22.75 26.28 -9.27
CA ILE A 844 23.98 25.50 -9.45
C ILE A 844 24.10 25.01 -10.90
N MET A 845 22.98 24.66 -11.53
CA MET A 845 22.95 24.17 -12.91
C MET A 845 23.30 25.23 -13.96
N ARG A 846 23.18 26.53 -13.64
CA ARG A 846 23.67 27.62 -14.49
C ARG A 846 25.18 27.54 -14.75
N GLN A 847 25.91 26.86 -13.88
CA GLN A 847 27.34 26.61 -14.04
C GLN A 847 27.57 25.22 -14.65
N THR A 848 28.38 25.13 -15.71
CA THR A 848 28.67 23.85 -16.39
C THR A 848 29.21 22.79 -15.43
N ALA A 849 30.14 23.16 -14.54
CA ALA A 849 30.72 22.26 -13.56
C ALA A 849 29.68 21.73 -12.54
N GLY A 850 28.74 22.59 -12.13
CA GLY A 850 27.64 22.22 -11.24
C GLY A 850 26.66 21.26 -11.89
N ALA A 851 26.20 21.56 -13.12
CA ALA A 851 25.31 20.67 -13.88
C ALA A 851 25.94 19.29 -14.14
N GLU A 852 27.21 19.24 -14.56
CA GLU A 852 27.93 17.98 -14.77
C GLU A 852 28.13 17.17 -13.49
N PHE A 853 28.32 17.85 -12.35
CA PHE A 853 28.40 17.19 -11.06
C PHE A 853 27.06 16.56 -10.67
N LEU A 854 25.95 17.32 -10.70
CA LEU A 854 24.63 16.81 -10.32
C LEU A 854 24.21 15.62 -11.20
N PHE A 855 24.52 15.68 -12.49
CA PHE A 855 24.30 14.56 -13.41
C PHE A 855 25.13 13.32 -13.04
N ARG A 856 26.42 13.49 -12.72
CA ARG A 856 27.27 12.38 -12.24
C ARG A 856 26.79 11.84 -10.89
N ALA A 857 26.38 12.72 -9.98
CA ALA A 857 25.85 12.38 -8.67
C ALA A 857 24.60 11.50 -8.80
N ALA A 858 23.62 11.92 -9.59
CA ALA A 858 22.38 11.18 -9.86
C ALA A 858 22.65 9.74 -10.32
N LYS A 859 23.72 9.49 -11.09
CA LYS A 859 24.07 8.15 -11.59
C LYS A 859 24.95 7.32 -10.66
N SER A 860 25.74 7.97 -9.81
CA SER A 860 26.83 7.31 -9.08
C SER A 860 26.62 7.21 -7.58
N PHE A 861 25.87 8.13 -6.96
CA PHE A 861 25.69 8.19 -5.49
C PHE A 861 25.13 6.89 -4.91
N ARG A 862 24.23 6.21 -5.63
CA ARG A 862 23.71 4.89 -5.21
C ARG A 862 24.81 3.85 -4.93
N LYS A 863 25.96 3.92 -5.62
CA LYS A 863 27.11 3.01 -5.42
C LYS A 863 27.83 3.26 -4.09
N TYR A 864 27.59 4.42 -3.48
CA TYR A 864 28.17 4.88 -2.23
C TYR A 864 27.14 4.98 -1.10
N TRP A 865 25.98 4.32 -1.27
CA TRP A 865 24.87 4.37 -0.32
C TRP A 865 24.36 5.80 -0.07
N ALA A 866 24.38 6.62 -1.13
CA ALA A 866 23.92 7.99 -1.09
C ALA A 866 22.78 8.26 -2.09
N GLY A 867 21.90 9.20 -1.75
CA GLY A 867 20.84 9.72 -2.62
C GLY A 867 21.00 11.21 -2.86
N LEU A 868 20.63 11.66 -4.06
CA LEU A 868 20.56 13.08 -4.41
C LEU A 868 19.11 13.56 -4.36
N THR A 869 18.82 14.60 -3.58
CA THR A 869 17.54 15.33 -3.59
C THR A 869 17.74 16.65 -4.32
N VAL A 870 17.00 16.87 -5.40
CA VAL A 870 17.01 18.13 -6.16
C VAL A 870 15.68 18.84 -5.95
N ALA A 871 15.71 20.03 -5.37
CA ALA A 871 14.54 20.86 -5.16
C ALA A 871 14.64 22.15 -5.99
N THR A 872 13.58 22.51 -6.73
CA THR A 872 13.55 23.76 -7.52
C THR A 872 12.14 24.33 -7.63
N GLN A 873 12.04 25.66 -7.63
CA GLN A 873 10.80 26.35 -7.97
C GLN A 873 10.65 26.60 -9.47
N ASP A 874 11.78 26.74 -10.17
CA ASP A 874 11.83 26.92 -11.61
C ASP A 874 11.99 25.56 -12.30
N CYS A 875 10.85 24.99 -12.71
CA CYS A 875 10.82 23.73 -13.44
C CYS A 875 11.38 23.89 -14.86
N ALA A 876 11.18 25.05 -15.50
CA ALA A 876 11.57 25.29 -16.89
C ALA A 876 13.09 25.36 -17.02
N ASP A 877 13.78 25.94 -16.04
CA ASP A 877 15.24 26.01 -16.07
C ASP A 877 15.91 24.63 -15.92
N VAL A 878 15.33 23.74 -15.12
CA VAL A 878 15.84 22.37 -14.98
C VAL A 878 15.45 21.52 -16.19
N LEU A 879 14.19 21.55 -16.60
CA LEU A 879 13.68 20.72 -17.71
C LEU A 879 14.11 21.22 -19.09
N GLY A 880 14.53 22.48 -19.22
CA GLY A 880 15.01 23.06 -20.48
C GLY A 880 16.36 22.51 -20.95
N THR A 881 17.13 21.82 -20.09
CA THR A 881 18.45 21.26 -20.42
C THR A 881 18.44 19.73 -20.49
N GLU A 882 19.23 19.16 -21.40
CA GLU A 882 19.35 17.69 -21.51
C GLU A 882 19.95 17.06 -20.24
N LEU A 883 20.85 17.76 -19.55
CA LEU A 883 21.40 17.31 -18.26
C LEU A 883 20.32 17.30 -17.17
N GLY A 884 19.49 18.35 -17.09
CA GLY A 884 18.41 18.42 -16.11
C GLY A 884 17.32 17.38 -16.32
N LYS A 885 16.84 17.18 -17.56
CA LYS A 885 15.94 16.06 -17.91
C LYS A 885 16.52 14.71 -17.50
N ALA A 886 17.83 14.53 -17.69
CA ALA A 886 18.50 13.31 -17.29
C ALA A 886 18.60 13.16 -15.76
N ILE A 887 18.78 14.24 -15.00
CA ILE A 887 18.71 14.19 -13.53
C ILE A 887 17.31 13.77 -13.07
N VAL A 888 16.27 14.40 -13.63
CA VAL A 888 14.87 14.11 -13.29
C VAL A 888 14.49 12.66 -13.59
N SER A 889 14.81 12.16 -14.77
CA SER A 889 14.54 10.77 -15.15
C SER A 889 15.32 9.73 -14.35
N ASN A 890 16.43 10.11 -13.69
CA ASN A 890 17.17 9.22 -12.79
C ASN A 890 16.67 9.29 -11.33
N ALA A 891 15.66 10.11 -11.01
CA ALA A 891 15.05 10.16 -9.69
C ALA A 891 13.96 9.09 -9.56
N ALA A 892 14.15 8.15 -8.64
CA ALA A 892 13.14 7.12 -8.32
C ALA A 892 11.94 7.73 -7.57
N THR A 893 12.18 8.72 -6.72
CA THR A 893 11.12 9.48 -6.03
C THR A 893 10.92 10.82 -6.72
N GLN A 894 9.70 11.10 -7.15
CA GLN A 894 9.35 12.36 -7.82
C GLN A 894 8.19 13.00 -7.08
N ILE A 895 8.34 14.24 -6.65
CA ILE A 895 7.34 14.96 -5.87
C ILE A 895 7.01 16.24 -6.62
N LEU A 896 5.74 16.37 -7.00
CA LEU A 896 5.20 17.50 -7.74
C LEU A 896 4.17 18.20 -6.86
N LEU A 897 4.50 19.37 -6.34
CA LEU A 897 3.57 20.25 -5.64
C LEU A 897 2.84 21.14 -6.64
N HIS A 898 2.04 22.09 -6.14
CA HIS A 898 1.33 23.05 -6.98
C HIS A 898 2.23 23.71 -8.04
N GLN A 899 1.79 23.71 -9.30
CA GLN A 899 2.56 24.22 -10.45
C GLN A 899 1.97 25.52 -11.00
N ALA A 900 2.83 26.37 -11.57
CA ALA A 900 2.38 27.54 -12.30
C ALA A 900 1.78 27.14 -13.68
N PRO A 901 0.69 27.78 -14.15
CA PRO A 901 0.08 27.47 -15.45
C PRO A 901 1.03 27.55 -16.64
N GLN A 902 2.09 28.34 -16.57
CA GLN A 902 3.07 28.49 -17.65
C GLN A 902 4.07 27.33 -17.75
N ALA A 903 4.33 26.62 -16.63
CA ALA A 903 5.27 25.51 -16.56
C ALA A 903 4.61 24.13 -16.66
N ILE A 904 3.29 24.06 -16.49
CA ILE A 904 2.57 22.79 -16.35
C ILE A 904 2.69 21.87 -17.57
N ASP A 905 2.76 22.41 -18.80
CA ASP A 905 2.81 21.58 -20.01
C ASP A 905 4.14 20.85 -20.15
N GLU A 906 5.24 21.51 -19.78
CA GLU A 906 6.57 20.91 -19.76
C GLU A 906 6.69 19.85 -18.66
N VAL A 907 6.15 20.14 -17.46
CA VAL A 907 6.06 19.18 -16.36
C VAL A 907 5.19 17.98 -16.75
N ALA A 908 4.02 18.21 -17.32
CA ALA A 908 3.13 17.14 -17.77
C ALA A 908 3.81 16.21 -18.78
N THR A 909 4.58 16.79 -19.72
CA THR A 909 5.33 16.03 -20.72
C THR A 909 6.49 15.25 -20.10
N ALA A 910 7.30 15.91 -19.25
CA ALA A 910 8.48 15.30 -18.64
C ALA A 910 8.13 14.15 -17.70
N PHE A 911 7.05 14.30 -16.93
CA PHE A 911 6.59 13.32 -15.96
C PHE A 911 5.50 12.40 -16.50
N LYS A 912 5.06 12.55 -17.76
CA LYS A 912 3.94 11.76 -18.34
C LYS A 912 2.70 11.82 -17.45
N LEU A 913 2.27 13.02 -17.10
CA LEU A 913 1.07 13.23 -16.29
C LEU A 913 -0.19 12.96 -17.12
N SER A 914 -1.25 12.42 -16.49
CA SER A 914 -2.57 12.49 -17.09
C SER A 914 -3.11 13.91 -17.10
N ASP A 915 -4.11 14.16 -17.94
CA ASP A 915 -4.81 15.45 -17.94
C ASP A 915 -5.49 15.74 -16.59
N GLY A 916 -5.98 14.72 -15.88
CA GLY A 916 -6.53 14.90 -14.53
C GLY A 916 -5.46 15.17 -13.46
N GLU A 917 -4.28 14.53 -13.55
CA GLU A 917 -3.14 14.85 -12.67
C GLU A 917 -2.64 16.28 -12.91
N ARG A 918 -2.59 16.69 -14.17
CA ARG A 918 -2.27 18.06 -14.59
C ARG A 918 -3.23 19.07 -13.97
N GLN A 919 -4.54 18.82 -14.06
CA GLN A 919 -5.57 19.68 -13.49
C GLN A 919 -5.49 19.75 -11.96
N PHE A 920 -5.18 18.62 -11.31
CA PHE A 920 -4.96 18.58 -9.87
C PHE A 920 -3.76 19.47 -9.46
N LEU A 921 -2.61 19.36 -10.12
CA LEU A 921 -1.43 20.18 -9.79
C LEU A 921 -1.65 21.70 -9.97
N LEU A 922 -2.55 22.10 -10.86
CA LEU A 922 -2.94 23.51 -11.04
C LEU A 922 -3.86 24.04 -9.92
N SER A 923 -4.51 23.15 -9.18
CA SER A 923 -5.49 23.49 -8.15
C SER A 923 -5.10 23.03 -6.74
N ALA A 924 -3.97 22.33 -6.60
CA ALA A 924 -3.47 21.79 -5.32
C ALA A 924 -3.26 22.90 -4.29
N ALA A 925 -3.67 22.67 -3.04
CA ALA A 925 -3.41 23.60 -1.94
C ALA A 925 -1.92 23.61 -1.54
N ARG A 926 -1.50 24.59 -0.73
CA ARG A 926 -0.15 24.61 -0.12
C ARG A 926 0.08 23.31 0.66
N GLY A 927 1.22 22.66 0.43
CA GLY A 927 1.56 21.38 1.06
C GLY A 927 0.88 20.15 0.46
N GLN A 928 0.04 20.31 -0.58
CA GLN A 928 -0.53 19.19 -1.34
C GLN A 928 0.21 18.99 -2.66
N GLY A 929 0.29 17.73 -3.10
CA GLY A 929 0.91 17.39 -4.36
C GLY A 929 0.74 15.94 -4.77
N LEU A 930 1.42 15.57 -5.84
CA LEU A 930 1.57 14.21 -6.32
C LEU A 930 2.94 13.68 -5.91
N ILE A 931 2.96 12.48 -5.35
CA ILE A 931 4.18 11.69 -5.18
C ILE A 931 4.14 10.54 -6.16
N ALA A 932 5.24 10.34 -6.89
CA ALA A 932 5.43 9.26 -7.83
C ALA A 932 6.66 8.43 -7.45
N LEU A 933 6.48 7.12 -7.40
CA LEU A 933 7.54 6.14 -7.16
C LEU A 933 7.83 5.38 -8.46
N ASP A 934 9.12 5.28 -8.78
CA ASP A 934 9.67 4.65 -10.00
C ASP A 934 9.01 5.14 -11.31
N GLY A 935 8.42 6.34 -11.26
CA GLY A 935 7.76 7.02 -12.38
C GLY A 935 6.35 6.53 -12.72
N THR A 936 5.89 5.39 -12.17
CA THR A 936 4.61 4.76 -12.52
C THR A 936 3.56 4.85 -11.43
N ASP A 937 3.94 4.59 -10.18
CA ASP A 937 3.00 4.50 -9.07
C ASP A 937 2.81 5.87 -8.44
N ARG A 938 1.57 6.37 -8.41
CA ARG A 938 1.27 7.75 -8.01
C ARG A 938 0.17 7.83 -6.98
N ALA A 939 0.35 8.73 -6.03
CA ALA A 939 -0.67 9.11 -5.07
C ALA A 939 -0.71 10.63 -4.88
N VAL A 940 -1.90 11.12 -4.57
CA VAL A 940 -2.07 12.44 -3.98
C VAL A 940 -1.67 12.35 -2.53
N PHE A 941 -0.92 13.35 -2.06
CA PHE A 941 -0.64 13.48 -0.64
C PHE A 941 -0.80 14.92 -0.16
N ALA A 942 -1.11 15.06 1.13
CA ALA A 942 -1.02 16.30 1.88
C ALA A 942 0.06 16.17 2.96
N SER A 943 1.03 17.07 2.96
CA SER A 943 2.12 17.08 3.94
C SER A 943 1.57 17.25 5.36
N MET A 944 2.21 16.57 6.32
CA MET A 944 1.92 16.71 7.74
C MET A 944 3.21 16.75 8.56
N ALA A 945 3.14 17.45 9.69
CA ALA A 945 4.20 17.52 10.70
C ALA A 945 3.58 17.47 12.10
N SER A 946 4.33 16.93 13.06
CA SER A 946 4.09 17.17 14.49
C SER A 946 4.30 18.65 14.84
N VAL A 947 3.86 19.07 16.02
CA VAL A 947 4.01 20.45 16.49
C VAL A 947 5.50 20.80 16.61
N GLU A 948 6.31 19.89 17.13
CA GLU A 948 7.75 20.05 17.30
C GLU A 948 8.47 20.11 15.95
N GLU A 949 8.10 19.24 15.00
CA GLU A 949 8.63 19.31 13.64
C GLU A 949 8.24 20.64 12.96
N HIS A 950 6.99 21.06 13.09
CA HIS A 950 6.49 22.30 12.51
C HIS A 950 7.27 23.53 12.99
N ALA A 951 7.51 23.64 14.31
CA ALA A 951 8.29 24.71 14.89
C ALA A 951 9.73 24.79 14.34
N LEU A 952 10.33 23.64 13.99
CA LEU A 952 11.69 23.58 13.44
C LEU A 952 11.77 23.85 11.94
N VAL A 953 10.69 23.61 11.19
CA VAL A 953 10.72 23.64 9.72
C VAL A 953 9.92 24.78 9.10
N THR A 954 9.07 25.46 9.88
CA THR A 954 8.29 26.60 9.39
C THR A 954 9.21 27.70 8.86
N THR A 955 8.75 28.36 7.80
CA THR A 955 9.39 29.51 7.19
C THR A 955 8.43 30.70 7.10
N ASP A 956 7.29 30.62 7.79
CA ASP A 956 6.32 31.71 7.80
C ASP A 956 6.87 32.87 8.63
N PRO A 957 7.10 34.06 8.04
CA PRO A 957 7.67 35.18 8.77
C PRO A 957 6.80 35.63 9.96
N SER A 958 5.48 35.43 9.90
CA SER A 958 4.57 35.79 10.99
C SER A 958 4.78 34.90 12.22
N GLU A 959 4.79 33.58 12.02
CA GLU A 959 5.04 32.60 13.08
C GLU A 959 6.45 32.75 13.69
N LEU A 960 7.45 33.03 12.85
CA LEU A 960 8.83 33.26 13.30
C LEU A 960 8.98 34.53 14.14
N ALA A 961 8.21 35.58 13.84
CA ALA A 961 8.21 36.82 14.63
C ALA A 961 7.59 36.59 16.02
N ASP A 962 6.46 35.88 16.08
CA ASP A 962 5.79 35.54 17.35
C ASP A 962 6.68 34.67 18.25
N THR A 963 7.48 33.78 17.65
CA THR A 963 8.43 32.93 18.39
C THR A 963 9.61 33.73 18.92
N ALA A 964 10.14 34.68 18.14
CA ALA A 964 11.22 35.56 18.58
C ALA A 964 10.78 36.48 19.74
N ASP A 965 9.54 37.00 19.68
CA ASP A 965 8.96 37.80 20.75
C ASP A 965 8.68 36.96 22.03
N ALA A 966 8.35 35.67 21.88
CA ALA A 966 8.16 34.74 23.01
C ALA A 966 9.48 34.35 23.70
N GLU A 967 10.58 34.20 22.96
CA GLU A 967 11.92 33.96 23.52
C GLU A 967 12.48 35.18 24.27
N GLU A 968 12.17 36.41 23.82
CA GLU A 968 12.53 37.65 24.54
C GLU A 968 11.65 37.91 25.78
N SER A 969 10.43 37.35 25.80
CA SER A 969 9.48 37.50 26.91
C SER A 969 9.27 36.18 27.66
N GLY A 970 10.34 35.64 28.27
CA GLY A 970 10.33 34.34 28.94
C GLY A 970 9.04 34.02 29.72
N LEU A 971 8.21 33.12 29.18
CA LEU A 971 6.94 32.69 29.77
C LEU A 971 6.63 31.21 29.52
N ASP A 972 5.79 30.71 30.44
CA ASP A 972 5.55 29.34 30.89
C ASP A 972 4.67 28.49 29.94
N ILE A 973 5.03 27.21 29.76
CA ILE A 973 4.58 26.32 28.65
C ILE A 973 3.29 25.53 28.96
N THR A 974 2.37 26.05 29.77
CA THR A 974 1.29 25.22 30.36
C THR A 974 -0.09 25.24 29.71
N GLU A 975 -0.34 25.94 28.59
CA GLU A 975 -1.67 25.90 27.94
C GLU A 975 -1.61 25.65 26.43
N PRO A 976 -2.22 24.55 25.92
CA PRO A 976 -2.36 24.33 24.49
C PRO A 976 -3.50 25.21 23.92
N ALA A 977 -3.22 25.88 22.81
CA ALA A 977 -4.21 26.66 22.08
C ALA A 977 -5.33 25.77 21.50
N PRO A 978 -6.60 26.24 21.49
CA PRO A 978 -7.73 25.44 21.03
C PRO A 978 -7.70 25.21 19.51
N PHE A 979 -7.92 23.96 19.13
CA PHE A 979 -7.99 23.47 17.76
C PHE A 979 -9.23 24.01 17.04
N THR A 980 -9.08 24.63 15.87
CA THR A 980 -10.21 25.01 15.01
C THR A 980 -10.41 23.94 13.93
N PRO A 981 -11.58 23.29 13.81
CA PRO A 981 -11.79 22.24 12.81
C PRO A 981 -11.85 22.83 11.40
N ILE A 982 -11.29 22.11 10.43
CA ILE A 982 -11.48 22.35 9.00
C ILE A 982 -12.94 22.04 8.66
N VAL A 983 -13.74 23.08 8.43
CA VAL A 983 -15.10 22.94 7.88
C VAL A 983 -14.98 22.85 6.35
N THR A 984 -15.47 21.74 5.79
CA THR A 984 -15.78 21.62 4.37
C THR A 984 -16.98 22.52 4.07
N ASP A 985 -16.79 23.54 3.26
CA ASP A 985 -17.83 24.48 2.87
C ASP A 985 -18.77 23.83 1.84
N ASP A 986 -19.78 23.12 2.34
CA ASP A 986 -20.97 22.72 1.59
C ASP A 986 -22.06 23.72 1.95
N ASN A 987 -22.20 24.77 1.13
CA ASN A 987 -23.49 25.39 0.74
C ASN A 987 -23.23 26.59 -0.19
N ALA A 988 -23.34 26.32 -1.49
CA ALA A 988 -23.57 27.36 -2.47
C ALA A 988 -25.04 27.76 -2.43
N ASP A 989 -25.37 28.89 -1.78
CA ASP A 989 -26.70 29.50 -1.87
C ASP A 989 -26.63 30.89 -2.52
N VAL A 990 -27.10 30.88 -3.77
CA VAL A 990 -27.86 31.88 -4.53
C VAL A 990 -27.84 33.33 -4.01
N ASP A 991 -27.13 34.16 -4.78
CA ASP A 991 -27.24 35.60 -4.88
C ASP A 991 -28.69 36.06 -5.19
N THR A 992 -29.31 36.76 -4.24
CA THR A 992 -30.38 37.73 -4.53
C THR A 992 -30.18 38.96 -3.66
N GLY A 993 -29.50 39.97 -4.22
CA GLY A 993 -29.42 41.29 -3.61
C GLY A 993 -30.77 42.00 -3.52
N LEU A 994 -30.97 42.73 -2.43
CA LEU A 994 -31.76 43.96 -2.35
C LEU A 994 -31.32 44.75 -1.11
N ALA A 995 -31.11 46.05 -1.32
CA ALA A 995 -30.71 47.05 -0.34
C ALA A 995 -31.87 47.47 0.58
N ASP A 996 -31.55 47.86 1.81
CA ASP A 996 -31.81 49.20 2.37
C ASP A 996 -31.98 49.20 3.92
N GLU A 997 -31.35 50.21 4.50
CA GLU A 997 -31.74 51.04 5.66
C GLU A 997 -31.75 50.49 7.11
N ASP A 998 -30.99 51.27 7.91
CA ASP A 998 -31.26 51.76 9.26
C ASP A 998 -31.09 50.87 10.51
N GLY A 999 -30.35 51.44 11.47
CA GLY A 999 -30.76 51.41 12.88
C GLY A 999 -29.79 50.83 13.89
N ASP A 1000 -28.84 51.67 14.33
CA ASP A 1000 -28.58 52.05 15.73
C ASP A 1000 -28.90 51.04 16.87
N GLY A 1001 -27.94 50.82 17.78
CA GLY A 1001 -28.26 50.45 19.17
C GLY A 1001 -27.35 49.42 19.83
N ASP A 1002 -26.43 49.91 20.66
CA ASP A 1002 -25.72 49.21 21.73
C ASP A 1002 -26.62 48.26 22.58
N VAL A 1003 -26.03 47.19 23.13
CA VAL A 1003 -25.95 46.93 24.59
C VAL A 1003 -25.33 45.54 24.87
N TYR A 1004 -24.25 45.58 25.67
CA TYR A 1004 -23.63 44.50 26.47
C TYR A 1004 -24.59 43.47 27.07
N VAL A 1005 -24.21 42.17 27.08
CA VAL A 1005 -24.08 41.34 28.31
C VAL A 1005 -23.08 40.19 28.06
N ASP A 1006 -22.18 40.07 29.03
CA ASP A 1006 -21.09 39.13 29.24
C ASP A 1006 -21.57 37.76 29.79
N VAL A 1007 -20.69 36.74 29.69
CA VAL A 1007 -20.64 35.49 30.46
C VAL A 1007 -21.61 34.34 30.05
N GLN A 1008 -21.10 33.26 29.45
CA GLN A 1008 -20.72 31.99 30.13
C GLN A 1008 -20.63 30.78 29.15
N ALA A 1009 -19.42 30.21 29.06
CA ALA A 1009 -19.04 28.80 28.83
C ALA A 1009 -19.95 27.85 28.01
N ALA A 1010 -19.42 27.39 26.86
CA ALA A 1010 -19.40 25.98 26.45
C ALA A 1010 -18.31 25.76 25.38
#